data_AF-A0A2P5EU57-F1
#
_entry.id   AF-A0A2P5EU57-F1
#
_cell.length_a   1.000
_cell.length_b   1.000
_cell.length_c   1.000
_cell.angle_alpha   90.00
_cell.angle_beta   90.00
_cell.angle_gamma   90.00
#
_symmetry.space_group_name_H-M   'P 1'
#
loop_
_entity.id
_entity.type
_entity.pdbx_description
1 polymer ?
#
loop_
_entity_poly.entity_id
_entity_poly.type
_entity_poly.pdbx_seq_one_letter_code
_entity_poly.pdbx_strand_id
1 'polypeptide(L)'
;MIIQTAFSFSFPAPSLWSSCYAHRLNPLLLSKTRRRYVTITLTHSHFTRLSSRRFAVAASANGVFTSPETAKSFDFTSEERIYNWWDSQGYFRPNFDRGSDPFVVSMPPPNVTGSLHMGHAMFVTLEDIMVRYNRMKGRPTLWVPGTDHAGIATQLVVERMLASEGIKRVELSRDDFTKRVWKWKEKYGGTITNQIKRLGASCDWSREHFTLDEQLSRAVIEAFVRLHDKGLIYQGSYMVNWSPSLQTAVSDLEVEYHEESGTLYYIKYRVAGGSSSDYLTIATTRPETLFGDVAVAVHPQDGRYSKYIGKMAIVPLTYGRHVPIIADKLVDKDFGTGVLKISPGHDHNDYNLARKLGLPILNVMNKDGTLNNVAGLYCGLDRFEARKKLWADLEETALAVKKEPHTLRVPRSQRGGEIYNNWLSNIKDWCISRQLWWGHRIPVWYIEGKDNEEEYIVARNAAEALKKAHEKYGRDVNIYQDPDVLDTWFSSALWPFSTLGWPDISSDDFKQFYPTTMLETGHDILFFWVARMVMMGIEFTGKVPFSYVYLHGLIRDSQGRKMSKTLGNVIDPLDTIKEFGTDALRFTLALGTAGQDLNLSIERLTSNKAFTNKLWNAGKFILQNLPSQDEASVWENIRSFQFDKEESLHILPLPECWVISKLHLLIDAVTVSYDKFFFGDVGRETYDFFWGDFADCFFN
;
A
#
# COMPACT_ATOMS: atom_id res chain seq x y z
N MET A 1 -9.91 -6.57 -10.00
CA MET A 1 -11.07 -6.81 -9.09
C MET A 1 -11.51 -5.47 -8.53
N ILE A 2 -12.82 -5.20 -8.45
CA ILE A 2 -13.35 -3.93 -7.91
C ILE A 2 -14.22 -4.23 -6.71
N ILE A 3 -14.00 -3.50 -5.62
CA ILE A 3 -14.76 -3.63 -4.38
C ILE A 3 -15.47 -2.29 -4.14
N GLN A 4 -16.80 -2.32 -4.06
CA GLN A 4 -17.58 -1.18 -3.59
C GLN A 4 -17.63 -1.21 -2.06
N THR A 5 -17.29 -0.11 -1.41
CA THR A 5 -17.18 -0.05 0.04
C THR A 5 -18.52 0.30 0.72
N ALA A 6 -19.53 -0.53 0.52
CA ALA A 6 -20.83 -0.34 1.19
C ALA A 6 -20.83 -1.01 2.58
N PHE A 7 -20.42 -0.28 3.62
CA PHE A 7 -20.72 -0.69 5.01
C PHE A 7 -22.05 -0.05 5.44
N SER A 8 -23.13 -0.84 5.41
CA SER A 8 -24.40 -0.46 6.05
C SER A 8 -24.28 -0.75 7.55
N PHE A 9 -23.93 0.27 8.34
CA PHE A 9 -23.94 0.17 9.79
C PHE A 9 -25.39 0.13 10.30
N SER A 10 -25.85 -1.08 10.64
CA SER A 10 -27.03 -1.25 11.49
C SER A 10 -26.57 -1.02 12.94
N PHE A 11 -26.71 0.21 13.44
CA PHE A 11 -26.58 0.45 14.88
C PHE A 11 -27.68 -0.34 15.61
N PRO A 12 -27.38 -1.09 16.68
CA PRO A 12 -28.43 -1.65 17.52
C PRO A 12 -29.18 -0.49 18.19
N ALA A 13 -30.44 -0.30 17.82
CA ALA A 13 -31.29 0.70 18.45
C ALA A 13 -31.46 0.39 19.95
N PRO A 14 -31.49 1.41 20.82
CA PRO A 14 -31.68 1.20 22.25
C PRO A 14 -33.10 0.67 22.50
N SER A 15 -33.17 -0.35 23.35
CA SER A 15 -34.40 -0.99 23.80
C SER A 15 -35.41 0.03 24.34
N LEU A 16 -36.53 0.21 23.64
CA LEU A 16 -37.71 0.89 24.16
C LEU A 16 -38.95 0.02 23.99
N TRP A 17 -39.37 -0.48 25.15
CA TRP A 17 -40.72 -0.76 25.63
C TRP A 17 -41.85 -0.79 24.60
N SER A 18 -42.47 -1.96 24.57
CA SER A 18 -43.78 -2.28 24.01
C SER A 18 -44.85 -1.25 24.36
N SER A 19 -45.59 -0.80 23.34
CA SER A 19 -46.95 -0.32 23.48
C SER A 19 -47.66 -0.47 22.13
N CYS A 20 -48.59 -1.43 22.10
CA CYS A 20 -49.55 -1.68 21.03
C CYS A 20 -50.25 -0.40 20.56
N TYR A 21 -50.59 -0.30 19.27
CA TYR A 21 -51.97 -0.10 18.82
C TYR A 21 -52.07 -0.28 17.30
N ALA A 22 -53.26 -0.74 16.90
CA ALA A 22 -53.56 -1.41 15.65
C ALA A 22 -54.06 -0.47 14.53
N HIS A 23 -53.98 -0.99 13.30
CA HIS A 23 -54.83 -0.75 12.13
C HIS A 23 -55.21 0.70 11.72
N ARG A 24 -54.86 1.08 10.48
CA ARG A 24 -55.80 1.04 9.33
C ARG A 24 -55.12 1.44 8.02
N LEU A 25 -55.46 0.69 6.97
CA LEU A 25 -55.23 1.00 5.57
C LEU A 25 -56.27 2.01 5.06
N ASN A 26 -55.91 2.59 3.89
CA ASN A 26 -56.77 3.06 2.79
C ASN A 26 -57.00 4.59 2.61
N PRO A 27 -57.32 5.04 1.37
CA PRO A 27 -56.43 5.90 0.57
C PRO A 27 -57.16 7.13 -0.01
N LEU A 28 -56.48 7.85 -0.92
CA LEU A 28 -56.99 8.86 -1.86
C LEU A 28 -57.52 10.18 -1.28
N LEU A 29 -56.98 11.30 -1.79
CA LEU A 29 -57.79 12.42 -2.29
C LEU A 29 -56.95 13.37 -3.16
N LEU A 30 -57.44 13.55 -4.39
CA LEU A 30 -57.08 14.57 -5.35
C LEU A 30 -57.40 15.99 -4.81
N SER A 31 -56.58 17.00 -5.12
CA SER A 31 -56.96 18.07 -6.07
C SER A 31 -56.05 19.32 -6.05
N LYS A 32 -55.75 19.76 -7.28
CA LYS A 32 -55.81 21.13 -7.83
C LYS A 32 -54.91 22.27 -7.30
N THR A 33 -53.99 22.65 -8.20
CA THR A 33 -53.70 24.01 -8.73
C THR A 33 -53.12 25.10 -7.83
N ARG A 34 -51.92 25.60 -8.21
CA ARG A 34 -51.77 26.92 -8.88
C ARG A 34 -50.34 27.13 -9.40
N ARG A 35 -50.19 27.24 -10.72
CA ARG A 35 -49.04 27.85 -11.40
C ARG A 35 -49.10 29.37 -11.18
N ARG A 36 -47.99 29.99 -10.76
CA ARG A 36 -47.76 31.43 -10.90
C ARG A 36 -46.86 31.66 -12.11
N TYR A 37 -47.43 32.26 -13.15
CA TYR A 37 -46.70 32.95 -14.20
C TYR A 37 -46.29 34.33 -13.66
N VAL A 38 -45.03 34.71 -13.83
CA VAL A 38 -44.57 36.09 -13.67
C VAL A 38 -44.16 36.57 -15.06
N THR A 39 -44.96 37.49 -15.60
CA THR A 39 -44.68 38.28 -16.80
C THR A 39 -43.89 39.49 -16.37
N ILE A 40 -42.71 39.74 -16.96
CA ILE A 40 -42.03 41.04 -16.88
C ILE A 40 -41.84 41.55 -18.31
N THR A 41 -42.27 42.79 -18.45
CA THR A 41 -42.45 43.58 -19.66
C THR A 41 -41.12 44.05 -20.25
N LEU A 42 -41.04 44.05 -21.58
CA LEU A 42 -39.97 44.63 -22.38
C LEU A 42 -40.04 46.16 -22.36
N THR A 43 -38.91 46.82 -22.13
CA THR A 43 -38.67 48.21 -22.56
C THR A 43 -37.31 48.34 -23.24
N HIS A 44 -37.35 48.87 -24.46
CA HIS A 44 -36.22 49.22 -25.31
C HIS A 44 -35.29 50.26 -24.67
N SER A 45 -33.98 50.03 -24.74
CA SER A 45 -33.00 51.11 -24.85
C SER A 45 -31.67 50.63 -25.45
N HIS A 46 -31.32 51.25 -26.58
CA HIS A 46 -29.99 51.50 -27.14
C HIS A 46 -28.97 50.36 -27.25
N PHE A 47 -28.87 49.84 -28.48
CA PHE A 47 -27.69 49.17 -29.03
C PHE A 47 -26.47 50.10 -29.02
N THR A 48 -25.54 49.87 -28.10
CA THR A 48 -24.14 50.27 -28.26
C THR A 48 -23.33 49.01 -28.59
N ARG A 49 -22.70 48.99 -29.76
CA ARG A 49 -21.73 47.97 -30.19
C ARG A 49 -20.64 47.80 -29.14
N LEU A 50 -20.71 46.72 -28.36
CA LEU A 50 -19.56 46.24 -27.59
C LEU A 50 -18.62 45.53 -28.58
N SER A 51 -17.54 46.22 -28.94
CA SER A 51 -16.42 45.62 -29.65
C SER A 51 -15.94 44.39 -28.90
N SER A 52 -15.83 43.27 -29.60
CA SER A 52 -15.07 42.10 -29.14
C SER A 52 -13.71 42.58 -28.64
N ARG A 53 -13.49 42.56 -27.32
CA ARG A 53 -12.14 42.68 -26.76
C ARG A 53 -11.38 41.43 -27.19
N ARG A 54 -10.70 41.52 -28.32
CA ARG A 54 -9.57 40.64 -28.63
C ARG A 54 -8.56 40.89 -27.52
N PHE A 55 -8.38 39.92 -26.64
CA PHE A 55 -7.16 39.83 -25.85
C PHE A 55 -6.03 39.56 -26.85
N ALA A 56 -5.43 40.64 -27.35
CA ALA A 56 -4.14 40.58 -28.00
C ALA A 56 -3.12 40.29 -26.90
N VAL A 57 -2.89 39.01 -26.64
CA VAL A 57 -1.69 38.56 -25.94
C VAL A 57 -0.53 38.87 -26.88
N ALA A 58 0.41 39.71 -26.44
CA ALA A 58 1.65 39.94 -27.14
C ALA A 58 2.34 38.58 -27.32
N ALA A 59 2.39 38.11 -28.56
CA ALA A 59 3.15 36.94 -28.94
C ALA A 59 4.63 37.23 -28.65
N SER A 60 5.13 36.75 -27.50
CA SER A 60 6.56 36.53 -27.36
C SER A 60 6.92 35.47 -28.39
N ALA A 61 7.77 35.85 -29.34
CA ALA A 61 8.38 34.94 -30.30
C ALA A 61 9.02 33.75 -29.56
N ASN A 62 8.37 32.59 -29.61
CA ASN A 62 8.95 31.24 -29.59
C ASN A 62 7.84 30.19 -29.51
N GLY A 63 7.72 29.36 -30.55
CA GLY A 63 6.95 28.11 -30.50
C GLY A 63 5.55 28.12 -31.10
N VAL A 64 5.33 28.80 -32.23
CA VAL A 64 4.19 28.46 -33.10
C VAL A 64 4.41 27.05 -33.63
N PHE A 65 3.39 26.19 -33.59
CA PHE A 65 3.37 24.89 -34.28
C PHE A 65 3.41 25.15 -35.79
N THR A 66 4.60 25.44 -36.31
CA THR A 66 4.87 25.41 -37.75
C THR A 66 4.89 23.94 -38.13
N SER A 67 4.02 23.54 -39.06
CA SER A 67 4.02 22.19 -39.65
C SER A 67 5.45 21.80 -40.02
N PRO A 68 6.11 20.90 -39.28
CA PRO A 68 7.41 20.39 -39.71
C PRO A 68 7.17 19.59 -40.98
N GLU A 69 8.14 19.53 -41.89
CA GLU A 69 8.18 18.47 -42.90
C GLU A 69 7.86 17.15 -42.20
N THR A 70 6.69 16.57 -42.50
CA THR A 70 6.09 15.56 -41.60
C THR A 70 6.98 14.32 -41.57
N ALA A 71 7.66 14.10 -40.44
CA ALA A 71 8.59 12.99 -40.25
C ALA A 71 7.96 11.65 -40.66
N LYS A 72 8.76 10.77 -41.30
CA LYS A 72 8.30 9.47 -41.79
C LYS A 72 7.72 8.58 -40.68
N SER A 73 8.28 8.66 -39.48
CA SER A 73 7.82 7.91 -38.29
C SER A 73 7.53 8.86 -37.14
N PHE A 74 6.75 8.39 -36.15
CA PHE A 74 6.45 9.15 -34.94
C PHE A 74 7.70 9.27 -34.07
N ASP A 75 8.08 10.50 -33.75
CA ASP A 75 9.18 10.79 -32.84
C ASP A 75 8.64 10.99 -31.41
N PHE A 76 8.74 9.93 -30.61
CA PHE A 76 8.30 9.93 -29.22
C PHE A 76 9.19 10.79 -28.30
N THR A 77 10.33 11.33 -28.76
CA THR A 77 11.07 12.33 -27.96
C THR A 77 10.25 13.62 -27.76
N SER A 78 9.25 13.86 -28.62
CA SER A 78 8.34 15.00 -28.50
C SER A 78 7.37 14.92 -27.31
N GLU A 79 7.18 13.73 -26.71
CA GLU A 79 6.29 13.50 -25.57
C GLU A 79 6.64 14.38 -24.36
N GLU A 80 7.93 14.57 -24.09
CA GLU A 80 8.40 15.38 -22.96
C GLU A 80 8.01 16.84 -23.10
N ARG A 81 8.14 17.40 -24.31
CA ARG A 81 7.72 18.77 -24.61
C ARG A 81 6.23 18.97 -24.40
N ILE A 82 5.41 18.00 -24.83
CA ILE A 82 3.94 18.05 -24.68
C ILE A 82 3.56 18.00 -23.21
N TYR A 83 4.19 17.11 -22.44
CA TYR A 83 3.93 16.98 -21.02
C TYR A 83 4.28 18.28 -20.26
N ASN A 84 5.46 18.84 -20.52
CA ASN A 84 5.90 20.09 -19.89
C ASN A 84 4.96 21.26 -20.24
N TRP A 85 4.41 21.27 -21.46
CA TRP A 85 3.38 22.22 -21.82
C TRP A 85 2.12 22.04 -20.97
N TRP A 86 1.56 20.83 -20.85
CA TRP A 86 0.38 20.57 -20.02
C TRP A 86 0.57 20.99 -18.56
N ASP A 87 1.72 20.64 -17.97
CA ASP A 87 2.08 20.98 -16.59
C ASP A 87 2.14 22.51 -16.42
N SER A 88 2.79 23.22 -17.35
CA SER A 88 2.90 24.70 -17.32
C SER A 88 1.56 25.43 -17.42
N GLN A 89 0.56 24.82 -18.08
CA GLN A 89 -0.77 25.40 -18.22
C GLN A 89 -1.68 25.12 -17.00
N GLY A 90 -1.24 24.26 -16.07
CA GLY A 90 -2.03 23.89 -14.90
C GLY A 90 -3.25 23.02 -15.21
N TYR A 91 -3.26 22.31 -16.36
CA TYR A 91 -4.39 21.49 -16.81
C TYR A 91 -4.71 20.30 -15.90
N PHE A 92 -3.82 19.96 -14.98
CA PHE A 92 -4.00 18.84 -14.06
C PHE A 92 -4.84 19.20 -12.83
N ARG A 93 -5.05 20.50 -12.57
CA ARG A 93 -5.84 20.98 -11.44
C ARG A 93 -7.34 20.70 -11.62
N PRO A 94 -8.08 20.46 -10.51
CA PRO A 94 -9.52 20.31 -10.58
C PRO A 94 -10.20 21.58 -11.12
N ASN A 95 -11.17 21.42 -12.02
CA ASN A 95 -12.01 22.51 -12.53
C ASN A 95 -13.47 22.32 -12.05
N PHE A 96 -14.03 23.34 -11.41
CA PHE A 96 -15.38 23.36 -10.83
C PHE A 96 -16.46 24.07 -11.66
N ASP A 97 -16.16 24.51 -12.89
CA ASP A 97 -17.06 25.29 -13.74
C ASP A 97 -18.44 24.65 -13.97
N ARG A 98 -18.53 23.31 -13.89
CA ARG A 98 -19.74 22.53 -14.16
C ARG A 98 -20.50 22.02 -12.93
N GLY A 99 -20.08 22.38 -11.71
CA GLY A 99 -20.83 22.13 -10.47
C GLY A 99 -21.17 20.67 -10.13
N SER A 100 -20.35 19.71 -10.56
CA SER A 100 -20.55 18.27 -10.28
C SER A 100 -19.65 17.75 -9.14
N ASP A 101 -20.01 16.59 -8.58
CA ASP A 101 -19.23 15.93 -7.53
C ASP A 101 -17.83 15.53 -8.04
N PRO A 102 -16.76 15.81 -7.26
CA PRO A 102 -15.41 15.56 -7.70
C PRO A 102 -15.09 14.06 -7.79
N PHE A 103 -14.25 13.70 -8.77
CA PHE A 103 -13.60 12.40 -8.85
C PHE A 103 -12.20 12.50 -8.23
N VAL A 104 -11.99 11.83 -7.11
CA VAL A 104 -10.77 11.94 -6.32
C VAL A 104 -10.05 10.60 -6.24
N VAL A 105 -8.76 10.60 -6.58
CA VAL A 105 -7.85 9.46 -6.46
C VAL A 105 -6.66 9.85 -5.58
N SER A 106 -6.35 9.03 -4.58
CA SER A 106 -5.12 9.17 -3.80
C SER A 106 -4.07 8.21 -4.33
N MET A 107 -3.00 8.75 -4.93
CA MET A 107 -1.91 7.94 -5.47
C MET A 107 -1.28 7.09 -4.35
N PRO A 108 -1.07 5.78 -4.55
CA PRO A 108 -0.21 4.97 -3.70
C PRO A 108 1.19 5.57 -3.66
N PRO A 109 1.63 6.13 -2.51
CA PRO A 109 2.87 6.88 -2.47
C PRO A 109 4.06 5.92 -2.66
N PRO A 110 4.87 6.06 -3.73
CA PRO A 110 6.00 5.17 -3.94
C PRO A 110 7.05 5.35 -2.84
N ASN A 111 7.66 4.23 -2.43
CA ASN A 111 8.69 4.21 -1.41
C ASN A 111 9.98 4.88 -1.91
N VAL A 112 10.61 5.77 -1.14
CA VAL A 112 11.87 6.46 -1.52
C VAL A 112 13.12 5.56 -1.40
N THR A 113 13.08 4.38 -2.02
CA THR A 113 14.09 3.31 -1.92
C THR A 113 14.90 3.10 -3.21
N GLY A 114 14.81 4.04 -4.14
CA GLY A 114 15.45 4.00 -5.47
C GLY A 114 14.46 4.33 -6.59
N SER A 115 14.82 3.96 -7.82
CA SER A 115 13.97 4.14 -9.01
C SER A 115 12.72 3.26 -9.00
N LEU A 116 11.72 3.71 -9.75
CA LEU A 116 10.50 2.97 -10.05
C LEU A 116 10.76 1.76 -10.95
N HIS A 117 9.75 0.90 -11.06
CA HIS A 117 9.74 -0.29 -11.91
C HIS A 117 8.40 -0.44 -12.62
N MET A 118 8.27 -1.40 -13.53
CA MET A 118 7.04 -1.64 -14.31
C MET A 118 5.74 -1.76 -13.49
N GLY A 119 5.79 -2.39 -12.31
CA GLY A 119 4.63 -2.36 -11.39
C GLY A 119 4.15 -0.94 -11.03
N HIS A 120 5.06 0.03 -10.88
CA HIS A 120 4.69 1.43 -10.67
C HIS A 120 4.11 2.06 -11.95
N ALA A 121 4.64 1.71 -13.11
CA ALA A 121 4.09 2.16 -14.39
C ALA A 121 2.64 1.68 -14.61
N MET A 122 2.29 0.49 -14.10
CA MET A 122 0.94 -0.05 -14.16
C MET A 122 -0.06 0.83 -13.39
N PHE A 123 0.17 1.11 -12.11
CA PHE A 123 -0.76 1.95 -11.35
C PHE A 123 -0.85 3.36 -11.95
N VAL A 124 0.29 3.97 -12.33
CA VAL A 124 0.31 5.31 -12.95
C VAL A 124 -0.55 5.31 -14.22
N THR A 125 -0.47 4.26 -15.03
CA THR A 125 -1.27 4.13 -16.25
C THR A 125 -2.76 4.06 -15.94
N LEU A 126 -3.15 3.19 -15.01
CA LEU A 126 -4.55 2.93 -14.68
C LEU A 126 -5.22 4.13 -13.98
N GLU A 127 -4.56 4.72 -12.98
CA GLU A 127 -5.05 5.93 -12.30
C GLU A 127 -5.20 7.10 -13.28
N ASP A 128 -4.21 7.32 -14.14
CA ASP A 128 -4.26 8.42 -15.09
C ASP A 128 -5.34 8.22 -16.18
N ILE A 129 -5.63 6.98 -16.57
CA ILE A 129 -6.79 6.67 -17.44
C ILE A 129 -8.10 7.07 -16.74
N MET A 130 -8.28 6.68 -15.48
CA MET A 130 -9.48 7.04 -14.69
C MET A 130 -9.63 8.57 -14.56
N VAL A 131 -8.53 9.25 -14.27
CA VAL A 131 -8.47 10.69 -14.06
C VAL A 131 -8.78 11.44 -15.35
N ARG A 132 -8.13 11.09 -16.47
CA ARG A 132 -8.37 11.75 -17.76
C ARG A 132 -9.80 11.54 -18.24
N TYR A 133 -10.33 10.32 -18.13
CA TYR A 133 -11.70 10.01 -18.52
C TYR A 133 -12.72 10.85 -17.74
N ASN A 134 -12.61 10.92 -16.40
CA ASN A 134 -13.53 11.71 -15.59
C ASN A 134 -13.37 13.23 -15.82
N ARG A 135 -12.14 13.70 -16.04
CA ARG A 135 -11.88 15.11 -16.42
C ARG A 135 -12.53 15.45 -17.77
N MET A 136 -12.45 14.55 -18.75
CA MET A 136 -13.10 14.72 -20.07
C MET A 136 -14.63 14.69 -20.00
N LYS A 137 -15.23 13.96 -19.03
CA LYS A 137 -16.67 14.05 -18.72
C LYS A 137 -17.06 15.40 -18.08
N GLY A 138 -16.09 16.25 -17.76
CA GLY A 138 -16.31 17.54 -17.12
C GLY A 138 -16.53 17.46 -15.61
N ARG A 139 -16.14 16.35 -14.97
CA ARG A 139 -16.14 16.23 -13.50
C ARG A 139 -14.88 16.89 -12.93
N PRO A 140 -14.97 17.69 -11.86
CA PRO A 140 -13.79 18.16 -11.15
C PRO A 140 -12.97 16.94 -10.73
N THR A 141 -11.72 16.85 -11.17
CA THR A 141 -10.93 15.63 -10.97
C THR A 141 -9.63 15.97 -10.25
N LEU A 142 -9.41 15.33 -9.10
CA LEU A 142 -8.20 15.47 -8.29
C LEU A 142 -7.48 14.12 -8.22
N TRP A 143 -6.20 14.12 -8.58
CA TRP A 143 -5.31 13.00 -8.32
C TRP A 143 -4.13 13.51 -7.51
N VAL A 144 -4.08 13.10 -6.24
CA VAL A 144 -3.13 13.61 -5.25
C VAL A 144 -1.84 12.79 -5.33
N PRO A 145 -0.70 13.38 -5.75
CA PRO A 145 0.57 12.67 -5.79
C PRO A 145 1.29 12.70 -4.45
N GLY A 146 2.23 11.77 -4.25
CA GLY A 146 3.14 11.85 -3.12
C GLY A 146 4.09 10.66 -3.02
N THR A 147 4.95 10.69 -2.00
CA THR A 147 5.97 9.66 -1.76
C THR A 147 6.04 9.22 -0.30
N ASP A 148 6.43 7.97 -0.07
CA ASP A 148 6.48 7.35 1.26
C ASP A 148 7.93 7.22 1.74
N HIS A 149 8.21 7.73 2.94
CA HIS A 149 9.48 7.64 3.63
C HIS A 149 9.93 6.19 3.85
N ALA A 150 9.00 5.24 3.86
CA ALA A 150 9.24 3.79 3.84
C ALA A 150 10.16 3.27 4.97
N GLY A 151 10.20 3.98 6.11
CA GLY A 151 10.88 3.61 7.36
C GLY A 151 12.03 2.60 7.21
N ILE A 152 11.71 1.32 7.48
CA ILE A 152 12.64 0.19 7.46
C ILE A 152 13.35 0.00 6.12
N ALA A 153 12.62 0.17 5.01
CA ALA A 153 13.13 -0.07 3.66
C ALA A 153 14.12 1.02 3.23
N THR A 154 13.81 2.29 3.52
CA THR A 154 14.73 3.40 3.24
C THR A 154 15.96 3.32 4.12
N GLN A 155 15.80 3.04 5.42
CA GLN A 155 16.92 2.85 6.33
C GLN A 155 17.87 1.73 5.82
N LEU A 156 17.32 0.59 5.40
CA LEU A 156 18.10 -0.52 4.84
C LEU A 156 18.89 -0.17 3.58
N VAL A 157 18.30 0.64 2.70
CA VAL A 157 18.98 1.06 1.47
C VAL A 157 20.11 2.05 1.80
N VAL A 158 19.87 2.99 2.71
CA VAL A 158 20.90 3.95 3.15
C VAL A 158 22.01 3.26 3.93
N GLU A 159 21.70 2.27 4.78
CA GLU A 159 22.71 1.47 5.48
C GLU A 159 23.60 0.68 4.50
N ARG A 160 23.03 0.10 3.45
CA ARG A 160 23.82 -0.56 2.39
C ARG A 160 24.72 0.42 1.63
N MET A 161 24.23 1.63 1.35
CA MET A 161 25.03 2.69 0.75
C MET A 161 26.19 3.08 1.69
N LEU A 162 25.94 3.30 2.98
CA LEU A 162 26.99 3.62 3.96
C LEU A 162 28.02 2.50 4.07
N ALA A 163 27.58 1.24 4.07
CA ALA A 163 28.48 0.09 4.08
C ALA A 163 29.40 0.06 2.85
N SER A 164 28.92 0.49 1.68
CA SER A 164 29.76 0.64 0.48
C SER A 164 30.76 1.79 0.56
N GLU A 165 30.51 2.78 1.42
CA GLU A 165 31.45 3.85 1.80
C GLU A 165 32.39 3.42 2.95
N GLY A 166 32.24 2.20 3.48
CA GLY A 166 33.00 1.69 4.61
C GLY A 166 32.55 2.21 5.98
N ILE A 167 31.38 2.88 6.06
CA ILE A 167 30.84 3.47 7.29
C ILE A 167 29.75 2.57 7.86
N LYS A 168 29.81 2.25 9.15
CA LYS A 168 28.71 1.53 9.84
C LYS A 168 27.73 2.50 10.45
N ARG A 169 26.43 2.16 10.46
CA ARG A 169 25.39 3.00 11.10
C ARG A 169 25.72 3.35 12.55
N VAL A 170 26.25 2.39 13.31
CA VAL A 170 26.59 2.55 14.74
C VAL A 170 27.71 3.57 14.99
N GLU A 171 28.46 3.96 13.96
CA GLU A 171 29.50 4.99 14.03
C GLU A 171 28.92 6.41 13.86
N LEU A 172 27.64 6.52 13.48
CA LEU A 172 26.95 7.79 13.28
C LEU A 172 26.01 8.11 14.44
N SER A 173 25.83 9.40 14.70
CA SER A 173 24.70 9.88 15.49
C SER A 173 23.38 9.67 14.71
N ARG A 174 22.26 9.59 15.44
CA ARG A 174 20.93 9.52 14.81
C ARG A 174 20.68 10.72 13.89
N ASP A 175 21.11 11.92 14.30
CA ASP A 175 20.93 13.14 13.52
C ASP A 175 21.73 13.10 12.23
N ASP A 176 22.98 12.64 12.29
CA ASP A 176 23.82 12.54 11.09
C ASP A 176 23.34 11.45 10.13
N PHE A 177 22.86 10.32 10.67
CA PHE A 177 22.18 9.32 9.85
C PHE A 177 20.92 9.89 9.19
N THR A 178 20.08 10.60 9.94
CA THR A 178 18.85 11.24 9.44
C THR A 178 19.16 12.25 8.33
N LYS A 179 20.23 13.05 8.46
CA LYS A 179 20.71 13.95 7.38
C LYS A 179 21.11 13.17 6.12
N ARG A 180 21.76 12.01 6.26
CA ARG A 180 22.08 11.14 5.10
C ARG A 180 20.82 10.61 4.43
N VAL A 181 19.80 10.23 5.20
CA VAL A 181 18.52 9.78 4.64
C VAL A 181 17.78 10.90 3.92
N TRP A 182 17.78 12.13 4.44
CA TRP A 182 17.21 13.28 3.72
C TRP A 182 17.92 13.57 2.40
N LYS A 183 19.25 13.53 2.36
CA LYS A 183 20.02 13.65 1.10
C LYS A 183 19.67 12.55 0.10
N TRP A 184 19.47 11.33 0.59
CA TRP A 184 18.98 10.22 -0.22
C TRP A 184 17.57 10.54 -0.78
N LYS A 185 16.65 11.03 0.06
CA LYS A 185 15.30 11.42 -0.34
C LYS A 185 15.32 12.50 -1.41
N GLU A 186 16.16 13.51 -1.29
CA GLU A 186 16.27 14.59 -2.29
C GLU A 186 16.69 14.04 -3.66
N LYS A 187 17.73 13.18 -3.68
CA LYS A 187 18.23 12.56 -4.92
C LYS A 187 17.20 11.64 -5.59
N TYR A 188 16.61 10.71 -4.82
CA TYR A 188 15.73 9.69 -5.39
C TYR A 188 14.27 10.12 -5.47
N GLY A 189 13.81 10.99 -4.57
CA GLY A 189 12.48 11.59 -4.63
C GLY A 189 12.28 12.38 -5.93
N GLY A 190 13.23 13.25 -6.29
CA GLY A 190 13.18 13.95 -7.59
C GLY A 190 13.20 13.01 -8.79
N THR A 191 13.92 11.88 -8.68
CA THR A 191 13.95 10.84 -9.71
C THR A 191 12.59 10.17 -9.87
N ILE A 192 11.94 9.77 -8.77
CA ILE A 192 10.61 9.16 -8.75
C ILE A 192 9.58 10.10 -9.37
N THR A 193 9.55 11.37 -8.93
CA THR A 193 8.65 12.39 -9.48
C THR A 193 8.87 12.53 -10.99
N ASN A 194 10.13 12.60 -11.45
CA ASN A 194 10.44 12.66 -12.88
C ASN A 194 10.00 11.40 -13.65
N GLN A 195 10.14 10.20 -13.08
CA GLN A 195 9.67 8.96 -13.70
C GLN A 195 8.15 8.96 -13.89
N ILE A 196 7.39 9.42 -12.88
CA ILE A 196 5.93 9.54 -12.94
C ILE A 196 5.52 10.60 -13.97
N LYS A 197 6.22 11.75 -14.02
CA LYS A 197 6.02 12.77 -15.06
C LYS A 197 6.28 12.22 -16.46
N ARG A 198 7.37 11.48 -16.66
CA ARG A 198 7.70 10.85 -17.95
C ARG A 198 6.71 9.77 -18.37
N LEU A 199 6.06 9.10 -17.42
CA LEU A 199 4.91 8.22 -17.67
C LEU A 199 3.62 8.99 -18.06
N GLY A 200 3.65 10.32 -18.14
CA GLY A 200 2.51 11.12 -18.57
C GLY A 200 1.42 11.27 -17.52
N ALA A 201 1.74 11.13 -16.23
CA ALA A 201 0.78 11.28 -15.14
C ALA A 201 0.18 12.70 -15.07
N SER A 202 -1.13 12.84 -15.12
CA SER A 202 -1.87 14.11 -15.02
C SER A 202 -2.37 14.40 -13.59
N CYS A 203 -1.54 14.08 -12.58
CA CYS A 203 -1.78 14.40 -11.18
C CYS A 203 -1.49 15.87 -10.86
N ASP A 204 -2.07 16.37 -9.77
CA ASP A 204 -1.87 17.75 -9.35
C ASP A 204 -0.58 17.88 -8.53
N TRP A 205 0.53 18.15 -9.23
CA TRP A 205 1.84 18.34 -8.60
C TRP A 205 1.91 19.48 -7.59
N SER A 206 0.96 20.42 -7.58
CA SER A 206 0.91 21.46 -6.55
C SER A 206 0.47 20.95 -5.18
N ARG A 207 -0.05 19.72 -5.12
CA ARG A 207 -0.47 18.99 -3.91
C ARG A 207 0.41 17.76 -3.64
N GLU A 208 1.66 17.78 -4.10
CA GLU A 208 2.59 16.68 -3.83
C GLU A 208 2.95 16.62 -2.34
N HIS A 209 2.69 15.47 -1.73
CA HIS A 209 2.99 15.24 -0.31
C HIS A 209 4.13 14.25 -0.09
N PHE A 210 4.79 14.40 1.06
CA PHE A 210 5.75 13.41 1.55
C PHE A 210 5.32 12.99 2.94
N THR A 211 5.30 11.69 3.22
CA THR A 211 4.82 11.18 4.53
C THR A 211 5.47 11.81 5.76
N LEU A 212 6.71 12.32 5.70
CA LEU A 212 7.37 13.05 6.79
C LEU A 212 7.36 14.58 6.60
N ASP A 213 6.53 15.12 5.72
CA ASP A 213 6.29 16.55 5.65
C ASP A 213 5.58 17.06 6.91
N GLU A 214 5.57 18.37 7.12
CA GLU A 214 5.03 18.97 8.34
C GLU A 214 3.54 18.66 8.53
N GLN A 215 2.75 18.72 7.45
CA GLN A 215 1.31 18.50 7.51
C GLN A 215 0.98 17.06 7.91
N LEU A 216 1.59 16.09 7.23
CA LEU A 216 1.35 14.67 7.49
C LEU A 216 1.95 14.25 8.84
N SER A 217 3.09 14.81 9.23
CA SER A 217 3.66 14.57 10.56
C SER A 217 2.72 15.05 11.68
N ARG A 218 2.07 16.21 11.52
CA ARG A 218 1.05 16.70 12.46
C ARG A 218 -0.16 15.77 12.52
N ALA A 219 -0.61 15.26 11.38
CA ALA A 219 -1.67 14.26 11.32
C ALA A 219 -1.31 12.98 12.08
N VAL A 220 -0.10 12.45 11.88
CA VAL A 220 0.37 11.24 12.57
C VAL A 220 0.41 11.41 14.08
N ILE A 221 0.94 12.54 14.56
CA ILE A 221 1.00 12.86 15.99
C ILE A 221 -0.43 12.99 16.55
N GLU A 222 -1.32 13.69 15.86
CA GLU A 222 -2.71 13.86 16.30
C GLU A 222 -3.45 12.51 16.35
N ALA A 223 -3.25 11.65 15.36
CA ALA A 223 -3.81 10.30 15.33
C ALA A 223 -3.34 9.48 16.54
N PHE A 224 -2.04 9.49 16.84
CA PHE A 224 -1.49 8.79 17.99
C PHE A 224 -2.10 9.28 19.30
N VAL A 225 -2.11 10.60 19.53
CA VAL A 225 -2.64 11.19 20.77
C VAL A 225 -4.11 10.84 20.96
N ARG A 226 -4.93 10.96 19.91
CA ARG A 226 -6.37 10.61 19.99
C ARG A 226 -6.61 9.13 20.29
N LEU A 227 -5.85 8.23 19.69
CA LEU A 227 -5.98 6.79 19.94
C LEU A 227 -5.52 6.43 21.35
N HIS A 228 -4.46 7.08 21.84
CA HIS A 228 -4.00 6.94 23.23
C HIS A 228 -5.03 7.46 24.22
N ASP A 229 -5.61 8.64 24.00
CA ASP A 229 -6.66 9.22 24.85
C ASP A 229 -7.91 8.31 24.92
N LYS A 230 -8.18 7.52 23.88
CA LYS A 230 -9.26 6.51 23.83
C LYS A 230 -8.88 5.17 24.48
N GLY A 231 -7.65 4.99 24.95
CA GLY A 231 -7.15 3.73 25.50
C GLY A 231 -6.90 2.64 24.45
N LEU A 232 -6.85 3.00 23.17
CA LEU A 232 -6.59 2.06 22.06
C LEU A 232 -5.08 1.88 21.78
N ILE A 233 -4.26 2.79 22.28
CA ILE A 233 -2.80 2.63 22.33
C ILE A 233 -2.38 2.40 23.77
N TYR A 234 -1.64 1.32 23.99
CA TYR A 234 -1.09 0.96 25.28
C TYR A 234 0.35 0.48 25.12
N GLN A 235 1.10 0.50 26.23
CA GLN A 235 2.42 -0.10 26.33
C GLN A 235 2.31 -1.39 27.14
N GLY A 236 2.95 -2.45 26.67
CA GLY A 236 2.96 -3.73 27.38
C GLY A 236 3.93 -4.71 26.75
N SER A 237 4.34 -5.72 27.52
CA SER A 237 5.18 -6.80 27.00
C SER A 237 4.33 -7.76 26.17
N TYR A 238 4.58 -7.78 24.86
CA TYR A 238 3.96 -8.69 23.90
C TYR A 238 5.05 -9.44 23.13
N MET A 239 4.78 -10.68 22.72
CA MET A 239 5.73 -11.40 21.85
C MET A 239 5.69 -10.80 20.46
N VAL A 240 6.81 -10.24 20.03
CA VAL A 240 6.96 -9.60 18.71
C VAL A 240 7.81 -10.46 17.79
N ASN A 241 7.58 -10.37 16.47
CA ASN A 241 8.55 -10.86 15.52
C ASN A 241 9.73 -9.89 15.51
N TRP A 242 10.94 -10.39 15.82
CA TRP A 242 12.15 -9.59 15.89
C TRP A 242 13.09 -9.92 14.73
N SER A 243 13.65 -8.90 14.08
CA SER A 243 14.69 -9.07 13.06
C SER A 243 16.08 -8.80 13.64
N PRO A 244 16.94 -9.84 13.83
CA PRO A 244 18.26 -9.66 14.42
C PRO A 244 19.21 -8.81 13.58
N SER A 245 19.09 -8.85 12.25
CA SER A 245 19.92 -8.02 11.37
C SER A 245 19.52 -6.55 11.42
N LEU A 246 18.22 -6.28 11.52
CA LEU A 246 17.66 -4.92 11.50
C LEU A 246 17.55 -4.30 12.89
N GLN A 247 17.67 -5.12 13.94
CA GLN A 247 17.51 -4.72 15.34
C GLN A 247 16.16 -4.03 15.60
N THR A 248 15.06 -4.55 15.02
CA THR A 248 13.72 -3.99 15.21
C THR A 248 12.64 -5.07 15.23
N ALA A 249 11.54 -4.76 15.93
CA ALA A 249 10.28 -5.48 15.79
C ALA A 249 9.70 -5.33 14.37
N VAL A 250 8.94 -6.34 13.96
CA VAL A 250 8.30 -6.49 12.65
C VAL A 250 6.87 -6.97 12.88
N SER A 251 5.89 -6.35 12.20
CA SER A 251 4.48 -6.74 12.31
C SER A 251 4.25 -8.17 11.77
N ASP A 252 3.26 -8.91 12.29
CA ASP A 252 2.86 -10.23 11.76
C ASP A 252 2.65 -10.20 10.25
N LEU A 253 1.99 -9.14 9.74
CA LEU A 253 1.77 -8.96 8.30
C LEU A 253 3.08 -8.82 7.51
N GLU A 254 4.13 -8.28 8.12
CA GLU A 254 5.44 -8.12 7.47
C GLU A 254 6.25 -9.42 7.47
N VAL A 255 5.69 -10.55 7.94
CA VAL A 255 6.32 -11.87 7.94
C VAL A 255 5.68 -12.77 6.87
N GLU A 256 6.48 -13.22 5.90
CA GLU A 256 6.20 -14.29 4.95
C GLU A 256 6.66 -15.64 5.49
N TYR A 257 6.12 -16.72 4.94
CA TYR A 257 6.58 -18.07 5.27
C TYR A 257 7.16 -18.75 4.03
N HIS A 258 8.38 -19.26 4.15
CA HIS A 258 9.01 -20.05 3.11
C HIS A 258 9.15 -21.49 3.55
N GLU A 259 8.95 -22.41 2.62
CA GLU A 259 9.33 -23.81 2.82
C GLU A 259 10.83 -23.95 2.61
N GLU A 260 11.54 -24.36 3.65
CA GLU A 260 12.98 -24.59 3.61
C GLU A 260 13.28 -26.02 4.08
N SER A 261 14.27 -26.67 3.46
CA SER A 261 14.77 -27.95 3.94
C SER A 261 15.47 -27.76 5.28
N GLY A 262 14.92 -28.34 6.34
CA GLY A 262 15.49 -28.30 7.68
C GLY A 262 15.65 -29.68 8.30
N THR A 263 15.73 -29.70 9.63
CA THR A 263 16.01 -30.91 10.40
C THR A 263 15.15 -30.94 11.65
N LEU A 264 14.53 -32.09 11.91
CA LEU A 264 13.83 -32.38 13.15
C LEU A 264 14.75 -33.19 14.07
N TYR A 265 14.99 -32.67 15.26
CA TYR A 265 15.90 -33.24 16.26
C TYR A 265 15.12 -33.92 17.37
N TYR A 266 15.58 -35.09 17.79
CA TYR A 266 14.97 -35.89 18.85
C TYR A 266 15.89 -35.93 20.08
N ILE A 267 15.44 -35.37 21.19
CA ILE A 267 16.26 -35.12 22.39
C ILE A 267 15.62 -35.74 23.63
N LYS A 268 16.40 -36.43 24.46
CA LYS A 268 15.95 -37.04 25.71
C LYS A 268 15.96 -36.03 26.86
N TYR A 269 14.84 -35.92 27.57
CA TYR A 269 14.68 -35.19 28.83
C TYR A 269 14.45 -36.21 29.93
N ARG A 270 15.37 -36.30 30.89
CA ARG A 270 15.26 -37.27 31.99
C ARG A 270 14.16 -36.84 32.96
N VAL A 271 13.42 -37.79 33.51
CA VAL A 271 12.43 -37.53 34.56
C VAL A 271 13.16 -37.43 35.90
N ALA A 272 12.99 -36.33 36.61
CA ALA A 272 13.62 -36.11 37.91
C ALA A 272 13.12 -37.13 38.93
N GLY A 273 14.04 -37.72 39.70
CA GLY A 273 13.73 -38.79 40.65
C GLY A 273 13.32 -40.13 40.02
N GLY A 274 13.38 -40.26 38.68
CA GLY A 274 13.13 -41.50 37.97
C GLY A 274 14.39 -42.38 37.83
N SER A 275 14.20 -43.57 37.27
CA SER A 275 15.30 -44.45 36.83
C SER A 275 16.05 -43.85 35.64
N SER A 276 17.26 -44.37 35.34
CA SER A 276 18.03 -43.95 34.17
C SER A 276 17.31 -44.20 32.83
N SER A 277 16.30 -45.09 32.82
CA SER A 277 15.40 -45.37 31.69
C SER A 277 14.18 -44.45 31.61
N ASP A 278 13.88 -43.64 32.63
CA ASP A 278 12.73 -42.74 32.64
C ASP A 278 13.08 -41.40 31.97
N TYR A 279 12.76 -41.28 30.68
CA TYR A 279 12.92 -40.05 29.91
C TYR A 279 11.75 -39.82 28.96
N LEU A 280 11.55 -38.55 28.60
CA LEU A 280 10.70 -38.13 27.50
C LEU A 280 11.58 -37.83 26.29
N THR A 281 11.14 -38.20 25.10
CA THR A 281 11.82 -37.78 23.88
C THR A 281 11.05 -36.61 23.29
N ILE A 282 11.68 -35.46 23.14
CA ILE A 282 11.11 -34.26 22.51
C ILE A 282 11.56 -34.21 21.05
N ALA A 283 10.62 -33.89 20.15
CA ALA A 283 10.91 -33.54 18.76
C ALA A 283 10.91 -32.01 18.59
N THR A 284 12.00 -31.43 18.07
CA THR A 284 12.13 -29.99 17.89
C THR A 284 12.98 -29.63 16.68
N THR A 285 12.63 -28.54 16.00
CA THR A 285 13.39 -27.98 14.88
C THR A 285 14.39 -26.91 15.33
N ARG A 286 14.29 -26.46 16.59
CA ARG A 286 15.10 -25.39 17.20
C ARG A 286 15.70 -25.85 18.53
N PRO A 287 16.67 -26.79 18.53
CA PRO A 287 17.23 -27.32 19.78
C PRO A 287 17.91 -26.25 20.63
N GLU A 288 18.48 -25.20 20.03
CA GLU A 288 19.10 -24.08 20.74
C GLU A 288 18.15 -23.30 21.65
N THR A 289 16.83 -23.42 21.45
CA THR A 289 15.83 -22.79 22.32
C THR A 289 15.55 -23.59 23.60
N LEU A 290 16.13 -24.79 23.76
CA LEU A 290 15.90 -25.65 24.94
C LEU A 290 16.31 -25.00 26.26
N PHE A 291 17.31 -24.12 26.21
CA PHE A 291 17.75 -23.37 27.40
C PHE A 291 16.63 -22.47 27.95
N GLY A 292 15.64 -22.14 27.11
CA GLY A 292 14.47 -21.32 27.45
C GLY A 292 13.24 -22.13 27.84
N ASP A 293 13.34 -23.46 27.89
CA ASP A 293 12.20 -24.31 28.23
C ASP A 293 11.74 -24.05 29.65
N VAL A 294 10.44 -23.89 29.88
CA VAL A 294 9.89 -23.72 31.24
C VAL A 294 8.89 -24.81 31.61
N ALA A 295 8.49 -25.63 30.65
CA ALA A 295 7.67 -26.83 30.85
C ALA A 295 7.89 -27.82 29.70
N VAL A 296 7.45 -29.05 29.91
CA VAL A 296 7.31 -30.08 28.86
C VAL A 296 5.85 -30.46 28.78
N ALA A 297 5.22 -30.31 27.61
CA ALA A 297 3.82 -30.62 27.41
C ALA A 297 3.64 -32.01 26.79
N VAL A 298 2.70 -32.77 27.34
CA VAL A 298 2.34 -34.12 26.91
C VAL A 298 0.84 -34.18 26.69
N HIS A 299 0.42 -34.85 25.62
CA HIS A 299 -1.00 -35.10 25.41
C HIS A 299 -1.57 -36.03 26.51
N PRO A 300 -2.67 -35.68 27.21
CA PRO A 300 -3.16 -36.44 28.36
C PRO A 300 -3.57 -37.88 28.04
N GLN A 301 -3.91 -38.16 26.78
CA GLN A 301 -4.29 -39.50 26.30
C GLN A 301 -3.11 -40.27 25.68
N ASP A 302 -1.89 -39.72 25.69
CA ASP A 302 -0.72 -40.46 25.22
C ASP A 302 -0.25 -41.46 26.30
N GLY A 303 -0.60 -42.73 26.13
CA GLY A 303 -0.25 -43.80 27.06
C GLY A 303 1.26 -43.99 27.27
N ARG A 304 2.11 -43.48 26.36
CA ARG A 304 3.58 -43.59 26.46
C ARG A 304 4.13 -42.69 27.56
N TYR A 305 3.58 -41.48 27.69
CA TYR A 305 4.14 -40.40 28.53
C TYR A 305 3.20 -39.83 29.57
N SER A 306 1.88 -40.10 29.50
CA SER A 306 0.87 -39.60 30.45
C SER A 306 1.20 -39.90 31.92
N LYS A 307 1.86 -41.03 32.21
CA LYS A 307 2.35 -41.40 33.54
C LYS A 307 3.38 -40.44 34.16
N TYR A 308 3.95 -39.53 33.36
CA TYR A 308 4.92 -38.53 33.83
C TYR A 308 4.30 -37.15 34.06
N ILE A 309 3.02 -36.94 33.73
CA ILE A 309 2.31 -35.69 33.99
C ILE A 309 2.32 -35.40 35.49
N GLY A 310 2.65 -34.15 35.87
CA GLY A 310 2.81 -33.72 37.25
C GLY A 310 4.18 -34.00 37.87
N LYS A 311 5.08 -34.72 37.17
CA LYS A 311 6.49 -34.85 37.56
C LYS A 311 7.33 -33.72 36.97
N MET A 312 8.62 -33.70 37.30
CA MET A 312 9.59 -32.75 36.74
C MET A 312 10.48 -33.42 35.70
N ALA A 313 10.79 -32.73 34.62
CA ALA A 313 11.81 -33.09 33.65
C ALA A 313 13.08 -32.29 33.89
N ILE A 314 14.24 -32.90 33.65
CA ILE A 314 15.55 -32.24 33.70
C ILE A 314 15.89 -31.77 32.29
N VAL A 315 16.07 -30.46 32.13
CA VAL A 315 16.44 -29.86 30.85
C VAL A 315 17.90 -30.22 30.53
N PRO A 316 18.19 -30.81 29.36
CA PRO A 316 19.55 -31.18 28.97
C PRO A 316 20.52 -30.01 29.03
N LEU A 317 21.77 -30.28 29.44
CA LEU A 317 22.89 -29.34 29.35
C LEU A 317 22.67 -27.99 30.09
N THR A 318 21.80 -27.97 31.10
CA THR A 318 21.48 -26.78 31.93
C THR A 318 21.91 -26.92 33.39
N TYR A 319 22.91 -27.76 33.68
CA TYR A 319 23.35 -28.05 35.05
C TYR A 319 22.22 -28.54 35.99
N GLY A 320 21.25 -29.28 35.44
CA GLY A 320 20.17 -29.89 36.23
C GLY A 320 18.96 -28.99 36.45
N ARG A 321 18.63 -28.08 35.54
CA ARG A 321 17.41 -27.26 35.63
C ARG A 321 16.16 -28.14 35.49
N HIS A 322 15.23 -27.99 36.43
CA HIS A 322 13.99 -28.77 36.46
C HIS A 322 12.83 -27.95 35.91
N VAL A 323 11.98 -28.58 35.10
CA VAL A 323 10.75 -27.98 34.56
C VAL A 323 9.57 -28.94 34.74
N PRO A 324 8.35 -28.43 35.00
CA PRO A 324 7.16 -29.27 35.14
C PRO A 324 6.78 -29.97 33.84
N ILE A 325 6.26 -31.19 33.97
CA ILE A 325 5.62 -31.94 32.89
C ILE A 325 4.11 -31.71 32.99
N ILE A 326 3.53 -31.04 32.00
CA ILE A 326 2.14 -30.60 32.00
C ILE A 326 1.31 -31.37 30.97
N ALA A 327 0.01 -31.45 31.22
CA ALA A 327 -0.95 -31.97 30.27
C ALA A 327 -1.44 -30.85 29.34
N ASP A 328 -1.34 -31.04 28.03
CA ASP A 328 -1.94 -30.14 27.05
C ASP A 328 -2.59 -30.93 25.90
N LYS A 329 -3.87 -30.65 25.64
CA LYS A 329 -4.64 -31.29 24.57
C LYS A 329 -4.29 -30.76 23.18
N LEU A 330 -3.61 -29.61 23.10
CA LEU A 330 -3.13 -29.04 21.84
C LEU A 330 -1.87 -29.73 21.32
N VAL A 331 -1.23 -30.57 22.14
CA VAL A 331 -0.10 -31.40 21.70
C VAL A 331 -0.61 -32.51 20.80
N ASP A 332 -0.15 -32.52 19.56
CA ASP A 332 -0.41 -33.62 18.64
C ASP A 332 0.42 -34.85 19.07
N LYS A 333 -0.27 -35.93 19.47
CA LYS A 333 0.34 -37.19 19.91
C LYS A 333 1.04 -37.94 18.77
N ASP A 334 0.61 -37.70 17.52
CA ASP A 334 1.03 -38.42 16.33
C ASP A 334 2.20 -37.68 15.62
N PHE A 335 2.35 -36.38 15.86
CA PHE A 335 3.49 -35.61 15.38
C PHE A 335 4.75 -35.83 16.24
N GLY A 336 5.87 -36.20 15.59
CA GLY A 336 7.15 -36.44 16.23
C GLY A 336 7.08 -37.56 17.27
N THR A 337 7.02 -37.18 18.54
CA THR A 337 6.96 -38.11 19.69
C THR A 337 5.72 -37.94 20.57
N GLY A 338 4.86 -36.96 20.30
CA GLY A 338 3.77 -36.59 21.20
C GLY A 338 4.20 -35.83 22.47
N VAL A 339 5.45 -35.33 22.49
CA VAL A 339 6.00 -34.52 23.58
C VAL A 339 6.59 -33.24 23.02
N LEU A 340 6.12 -32.10 23.52
CA LEU A 340 6.53 -30.76 23.08
C LEU A 340 7.27 -30.03 24.20
N LYS A 341 8.40 -29.40 23.86
CA LYS A 341 9.05 -28.44 24.77
C LYS A 341 8.30 -27.10 24.73
N ILE A 342 8.13 -26.46 25.88
CA ILE A 342 7.47 -25.14 25.99
C ILE A 342 8.53 -24.09 26.27
N SER A 343 8.85 -23.25 25.29
CA SER A 343 9.86 -22.17 25.37
C SER A 343 9.24 -20.79 25.11
N PRO A 344 8.56 -20.20 26.11
CA PRO A 344 7.69 -19.02 25.92
C PRO A 344 8.40 -17.76 25.45
N GLY A 345 9.73 -17.68 25.55
CA GLY A 345 10.50 -16.55 25.01
C GLY A 345 10.67 -16.59 23.49
N HIS A 346 10.32 -17.69 22.82
CA HIS A 346 10.74 -17.95 21.42
C HIS A 346 9.63 -18.52 20.51
N ASP A 347 8.43 -18.74 21.02
CA ASP A 347 7.29 -19.24 20.24
C ASP A 347 5.95 -18.67 20.74
N HIS A 348 5.07 -18.28 19.82
CA HIS A 348 3.79 -17.64 20.14
C HIS A 348 2.81 -18.57 20.85
N ASN A 349 2.77 -19.86 20.47
CA ASN A 349 1.88 -20.82 21.12
C ASN A 349 2.35 -21.10 22.55
N ASP A 350 3.67 -21.27 22.72
CA ASP A 350 4.29 -21.45 24.03
C ASP A 350 4.10 -20.21 24.92
N TYR A 351 4.23 -19.01 24.36
CA TYR A 351 3.99 -17.74 25.05
C TYR A 351 2.55 -17.64 25.57
N ASN A 352 1.57 -17.92 24.71
CA ASN A 352 0.15 -17.87 25.09
C ASN A 352 -0.19 -18.91 26.16
N LEU A 353 0.34 -20.14 26.02
CA LEU A 353 0.17 -21.19 27.03
C LEU A 353 0.79 -20.78 28.37
N ALA A 354 2.00 -20.22 28.34
CA ALA A 354 2.67 -19.74 29.55
C ALA A 354 1.92 -18.61 30.24
N ARG A 355 1.41 -17.63 29.49
CA ARG A 355 0.55 -16.57 30.04
C ARG A 355 -0.70 -17.12 30.69
N LYS A 356 -1.35 -18.12 30.05
CA LYS A 356 -2.56 -18.77 30.57
C LYS A 356 -2.29 -19.55 31.86
N LEU A 357 -1.14 -20.20 31.97
CA LEU A 357 -0.77 -21.05 33.11
C LEU A 357 0.07 -20.34 34.18
N GLY A 358 0.46 -19.08 33.95
CA GLY A 358 1.36 -18.34 34.84
C GLY A 358 2.80 -18.88 34.85
N LEU A 359 3.26 -19.49 33.75
CA LEU A 359 4.64 -19.97 33.61
C LEU A 359 5.60 -18.79 33.34
N PRO A 360 6.85 -18.86 33.81
CA PRO A 360 7.84 -17.82 33.55
C PRO A 360 8.15 -17.71 32.05
N ILE A 361 8.47 -16.50 31.59
CA ILE A 361 8.90 -16.25 30.21
C ILE A 361 10.41 -16.06 30.22
N LEU A 362 11.14 -17.05 29.70
CA LEU A 362 12.60 -17.06 29.70
C LEU A 362 13.16 -16.81 28.31
N ASN A 363 13.77 -15.64 28.10
CA ASN A 363 14.48 -15.32 26.86
C ASN A 363 15.92 -15.83 26.92
N VAL A 364 16.38 -16.47 25.84
CA VAL A 364 17.74 -17.03 25.72
C VAL A 364 18.59 -16.37 24.66
N MET A 365 18.05 -15.40 23.92
CA MET A 365 18.74 -14.73 22.83
C MET A 365 18.90 -13.25 23.12
N ASN A 366 20.06 -12.71 22.75
CA ASN A 366 20.29 -11.28 22.63
C ASN A 366 19.59 -10.75 21.38
N LYS A 367 19.49 -9.42 21.27
CA LYS A 367 18.86 -8.75 20.13
C LYS A 367 19.56 -9.03 18.79
N ASP A 368 20.84 -9.39 18.78
CA ASP A 368 21.59 -9.77 17.57
C ASP A 368 21.43 -11.25 17.18
N GLY A 369 20.65 -12.03 17.94
CA GLY A 369 20.42 -13.45 17.69
C GLY A 369 21.52 -14.36 18.23
N THR A 370 22.49 -13.84 18.97
CA THR A 370 23.42 -14.65 19.78
C THR A 370 22.74 -15.12 21.07
N LEU A 371 23.23 -16.22 21.66
CA LEU A 371 22.72 -16.70 22.94
C LEU A 371 23.21 -15.83 24.11
N ASN A 372 22.35 -15.59 25.09
CA ASN A 372 22.66 -14.84 26.30
C ASN A 372 23.10 -15.76 27.47
N ASN A 373 23.32 -15.18 28.65
CA ASN A 373 23.80 -15.89 29.85
C ASN A 373 22.92 -17.07 30.29
N VAL A 374 21.63 -17.10 29.91
CA VAL A 374 20.71 -18.21 30.25
C VAL A 374 21.17 -19.52 29.59
N ALA A 375 21.85 -19.45 28.45
CA ALA A 375 22.39 -20.61 27.76
C ALA A 375 23.71 -21.14 28.36
N GLY A 376 24.20 -20.54 29.45
CA GLY A 376 25.41 -21.03 30.14
C GLY A 376 26.64 -21.07 29.22
N LEU A 377 27.19 -22.27 29.02
CA LEU A 377 28.40 -22.49 28.19
C LEU A 377 28.26 -22.10 26.72
N TYR A 378 27.03 -21.92 26.24
CA TYR A 378 26.74 -21.53 24.86
C TYR A 378 26.55 -20.02 24.69
N CYS A 379 26.68 -19.24 25.77
CA CYS A 379 26.58 -17.79 25.74
C CYS A 379 27.57 -17.18 24.74
N GLY A 380 27.10 -16.20 23.95
CA GLY A 380 27.88 -15.49 22.95
C GLY A 380 27.94 -16.16 21.57
N LEU A 381 27.50 -17.42 21.42
CA LEU A 381 27.45 -18.08 20.13
C LEU A 381 26.25 -17.61 19.30
N ASP A 382 26.40 -17.51 17.96
CA ASP A 382 25.24 -17.35 17.07
C ASP A 382 24.32 -18.57 17.20
N ARG A 383 23.00 -18.36 17.14
CA ARG A 383 21.98 -19.41 17.28
C ARG A 383 22.19 -20.64 16.38
N PHE A 384 22.69 -20.48 15.16
CA PHE A 384 22.92 -21.61 14.26
C PHE A 384 24.22 -22.35 14.57
N GLU A 385 25.24 -21.64 15.05
CA GLU A 385 26.47 -22.25 15.55
C GLU A 385 26.22 -23.01 16.86
N ALA A 386 25.48 -22.37 17.77
CA ALA A 386 25.03 -22.98 19.02
C ALA A 386 24.21 -24.24 18.76
N ARG A 387 23.30 -24.24 17.77
CA ARG A 387 22.55 -25.43 17.35
C ARG A 387 23.47 -26.60 16.98
N LYS A 388 24.52 -26.34 16.19
CA LYS A 388 25.48 -27.38 15.77
C LYS A 388 26.27 -27.92 16.96
N LYS A 389 26.80 -27.01 17.79
CA LYS A 389 27.58 -27.38 18.98
C LYS A 389 26.74 -28.15 19.99
N LEU A 390 25.54 -27.65 20.28
CA LEU A 390 24.59 -28.28 21.19
C LEU A 390 24.25 -29.70 20.75
N TRP A 391 24.03 -29.92 19.46
CA TRP A 391 23.74 -31.25 18.95
C TRP A 391 24.92 -32.21 19.18
N ALA A 392 26.15 -31.78 18.92
CA ALA A 392 27.34 -32.59 19.16
C ALA A 392 27.49 -32.95 20.66
N ASP A 393 27.28 -31.98 21.55
CA ASP A 393 27.37 -32.20 22.99
C ASP A 393 26.21 -33.12 23.50
N LEU A 394 25.03 -33.08 22.88
CA LEU A 394 23.93 -34.02 23.14
C LEU A 394 24.25 -35.45 22.67
N GLU A 395 24.98 -35.61 21.56
CA GLU A 395 25.47 -36.91 21.07
C GLU A 395 26.50 -37.49 22.04
N GLU A 396 27.47 -36.69 22.48
CA GLU A 396 28.50 -37.10 23.44
C GLU A 396 27.89 -37.53 24.79
N THR A 397 26.84 -36.84 25.23
CA THR A 397 26.12 -37.17 26.49
C THR A 397 25.04 -38.24 26.34
N ALA A 398 24.89 -38.86 25.17
CA ALA A 398 23.88 -39.87 24.84
C ALA A 398 22.41 -39.42 25.06
N LEU A 399 22.18 -38.10 25.02
CA LEU A 399 20.86 -37.47 25.11
C LEU A 399 20.25 -37.20 23.73
N ALA A 400 21.05 -37.21 22.66
CA ALA A 400 20.56 -37.24 21.29
C ALA A 400 19.99 -38.63 20.94
N VAL A 401 18.81 -38.68 20.31
CA VAL A 401 18.21 -39.93 19.81
C VAL A 401 18.47 -40.10 18.32
N LYS A 402 18.00 -39.15 17.52
CA LYS A 402 18.17 -39.10 16.06
C LYS A 402 17.89 -37.69 15.55
N LYS A 403 18.27 -37.43 14.31
CA LYS A 403 17.81 -36.28 13.53
C LYS A 403 17.36 -36.76 12.15
N GLU A 404 16.34 -36.13 11.60
CA GLU A 404 15.82 -36.48 10.27
C GLU A 404 15.49 -35.23 9.45
N PRO A 405 15.55 -35.31 8.12
CA PRO A 405 15.14 -34.22 7.25
C PRO A 405 13.66 -33.87 7.49
N HIS A 406 13.36 -32.58 7.58
CA HIS A 406 12.00 -32.10 7.77
C HIS A 406 11.81 -30.76 7.06
N THR A 407 10.73 -30.62 6.30
CA THR A 407 10.37 -29.35 5.64
C THR A 407 9.88 -28.36 6.69
N LEU A 408 10.56 -27.24 6.81
CA LEU A 408 10.22 -26.18 7.75
C LEU A 408 9.45 -25.07 7.05
N ARG A 409 8.36 -24.60 7.69
CA ARG A 409 7.71 -23.35 7.34
C ARG A 409 8.37 -22.22 8.13
N VAL A 410 9.37 -21.55 7.54
CA VAL A 410 10.21 -20.55 8.21
C VAL A 410 9.63 -19.15 8.01
N PRO A 411 9.32 -18.40 9.09
CA PRO A 411 8.96 -16.99 8.98
C PRO A 411 10.17 -16.16 8.53
N ARG A 412 10.04 -15.46 7.41
CA ARG A 412 10.97 -14.45 6.90
C ARG A 412 10.24 -13.13 6.82
N SER A 413 10.90 -12.00 7.01
CA SER A 413 10.22 -10.73 6.74
C SER A 413 9.99 -10.55 5.22
N GLN A 414 8.77 -10.14 4.82
CA GLN A 414 8.44 -9.19 3.75
C GLN A 414 7.55 -9.66 2.57
N ARG A 415 6.23 -9.36 2.67
CA ARG A 415 5.23 -9.04 1.60
C ARG A 415 4.49 -10.14 0.80
N GLY A 416 3.50 -10.76 1.47
CA GLY A 416 2.11 -10.82 1.00
C GLY A 416 1.60 -12.13 0.36
N GLY A 417 0.38 -12.56 0.71
CA GLY A 417 -0.34 -13.52 -0.13
C GLY A 417 -1.58 -14.26 0.40
N GLU A 418 -2.28 -13.84 1.47
CA GLU A 418 -3.46 -14.59 1.96
C GLU A 418 -4.82 -13.91 1.68
N ILE A 419 -5.90 -14.70 1.66
CA ILE A 419 -7.22 -14.35 1.09
C ILE A 419 -8.14 -13.62 2.09
N TYR A 420 -8.88 -12.65 1.56
CA TYR A 420 -9.73 -11.60 2.15
C TYR A 420 -10.69 -11.98 3.31
N ASN A 421 -11.29 -13.18 3.36
CA ASN A 421 -12.49 -13.39 4.17
C ASN A 421 -12.26 -13.73 5.66
N ASN A 422 -11.06 -14.12 6.09
CA ASN A 422 -10.82 -14.58 7.47
C ASN A 422 -10.14 -13.54 8.39
N TRP A 423 -9.68 -12.40 7.85
CA TRP A 423 -8.81 -11.48 8.60
C TRP A 423 -9.56 -10.55 9.55
N LEU A 424 -10.63 -9.88 9.11
CA LEU A 424 -11.39 -8.95 9.97
C LEU A 424 -11.97 -9.64 11.23
N SER A 425 -12.20 -10.96 11.17
CA SER A 425 -12.70 -11.77 12.27
C SER A 425 -11.63 -12.23 13.27
N ASN A 426 -10.34 -12.03 12.99
CA ASN A 426 -9.22 -12.51 13.83
C ASN A 426 -8.04 -11.52 13.85
N ILE A 427 -8.33 -10.20 13.80
CA ILE A 427 -7.31 -9.16 13.94
C ILE A 427 -6.71 -9.25 15.34
N LYS A 428 -5.38 -9.24 15.42
CA LYS A 428 -4.62 -9.08 16.65
C LYS A 428 -4.13 -7.65 16.81
N ASP A 429 -3.75 -7.30 18.02
CA ASP A 429 -3.15 -6.01 18.31
C ASP A 429 -1.91 -5.78 17.44
N TRP A 430 -1.83 -4.56 16.92
CA TRP A 430 -0.75 -4.15 16.02
C TRP A 430 0.38 -3.52 16.81
N CYS A 431 1.56 -4.16 16.78
CA CYS A 431 2.78 -3.54 17.28
C CYS A 431 3.14 -2.34 16.38
N ILE A 432 2.89 -1.12 16.86
CA ILE A 432 3.14 0.13 16.11
C ILE A 432 4.54 0.72 16.33
N SER A 433 5.29 0.28 17.34
CA SER A 433 6.66 0.78 17.59
C SER A 433 7.70 0.05 16.73
N ARG A 434 8.75 0.78 16.36
CA ARG A 434 9.91 0.30 15.60
C ARG A 434 11.17 0.92 16.15
N GLN A 435 12.22 0.12 16.34
CA GLN A 435 13.51 0.56 16.87
C GLN A 435 14.42 1.11 15.76
N LEU A 436 13.81 1.86 14.84
CA LEU A 436 14.47 2.45 13.67
C LEU A 436 14.86 3.90 13.97
N TRP A 437 15.82 4.42 13.20
CA TRP A 437 16.24 5.81 13.32
C TRP A 437 15.43 6.74 12.41
N TRP A 438 14.88 6.18 11.33
CA TRP A 438 14.10 6.89 10.31
C TRP A 438 12.60 6.59 10.41
N GLY A 439 11.78 7.63 10.61
CA GLY A 439 10.33 7.54 10.75
C GLY A 439 9.78 8.61 11.69
N HIS A 440 8.46 8.64 11.87
CA HIS A 440 7.80 9.52 12.83
C HIS A 440 8.15 9.10 14.26
N ARG A 441 8.79 9.96 15.04
CA ARG A 441 9.06 9.66 16.45
C ARG A 441 7.76 9.51 17.22
N ILE A 442 7.70 8.50 18.08
CA ILE A 442 6.53 8.28 18.94
C ILE A 442 6.37 9.51 19.86
N PRO A 443 5.17 10.12 19.95
CA PRO A 443 4.93 11.27 20.80
C PRO A 443 4.64 10.81 22.24
N VAL A 444 5.63 10.16 22.85
CA VAL A 444 5.66 9.74 24.25
C VAL A 444 6.94 10.30 24.86
N TRP A 445 6.86 10.81 26.09
CA TRP A 445 7.98 11.36 26.85
C TRP A 445 8.11 10.64 28.17
N TYR A 446 9.31 10.14 28.44
CA TYR A 446 9.70 9.47 29.68
C TYR A 446 10.37 10.46 30.63
N ILE A 447 10.27 10.17 31.93
CA ILE A 447 10.86 10.98 32.99
C ILE A 447 12.20 10.35 33.39
N GLU A 448 13.27 11.16 33.42
CA GLU A 448 14.60 10.67 33.78
C GLU A 448 14.62 10.09 35.21
N GLY A 449 15.16 8.86 35.35
CA GLY A 449 15.27 8.17 36.63
C GLY A 449 13.97 7.50 37.13
N LYS A 450 12.93 7.41 36.29
CA LYS A 450 11.68 6.71 36.56
C LYS A 450 11.51 5.46 35.71
N ASP A 451 10.60 4.57 36.12
CA ASP A 451 10.21 3.42 35.31
C ASP A 451 9.36 3.88 34.13
N ASN A 452 9.82 3.56 32.92
CA ASN A 452 9.20 3.95 31.67
C ASN A 452 7.90 3.21 31.38
N GLU A 453 7.68 2.03 31.99
CA GLU A 453 6.44 1.26 31.81
C GLU A 453 5.28 1.81 32.67
N GLU A 454 5.59 2.55 33.73
CA GLU A 454 4.59 3.09 34.68
C GLU A 454 4.41 4.61 34.57
N GLU A 455 5.49 5.34 34.26
CA GLU A 455 5.48 6.80 34.25
C GLU A 455 5.91 7.39 32.90
N TYR A 456 4.92 7.76 32.08
CA TYR A 456 5.13 8.48 30.82
C TYR A 456 4.11 9.59 30.60
N ILE A 457 4.38 10.45 29.62
CA ILE A 457 3.53 11.58 29.20
C ILE A 457 3.31 11.47 27.69
N VAL A 458 2.07 11.65 27.25
CA VAL A 458 1.72 11.78 25.82
C VAL A 458 1.33 13.24 25.54
N ALA A 459 1.89 13.80 24.48
CA ALA A 459 1.81 15.22 24.11
C ALA A 459 2.07 15.40 22.61
N ARG A 460 1.85 16.57 22.01
CA ARG A 460 2.10 16.77 20.57
C ARG A 460 3.51 17.26 20.26
N ASN A 461 4.17 17.86 21.25
CA ASN A 461 5.51 18.41 21.13
C ASN A 461 6.16 18.52 22.51
N ALA A 462 7.45 18.84 22.53
CA ALA A 462 8.24 18.92 23.75
C ALA A 462 7.73 20.00 24.73
N ALA A 463 7.22 21.14 24.24
CA ALA A 463 6.70 22.20 25.10
C ALA A 463 5.42 21.77 25.83
N GLU A 464 4.50 21.08 25.13
CA GLU A 464 3.31 20.49 25.74
C GLU A 464 3.69 19.38 26.74
N ALA A 465 4.70 18.57 26.42
CA ALA A 465 5.19 17.53 27.33
C ALA A 465 5.77 18.10 28.63
N LEU A 466 6.60 19.14 28.54
CA LEU A 466 7.16 19.85 29.70
C LEU A 466 6.05 20.46 30.57
N LYS A 467 5.04 21.08 29.94
CA LYS A 467 3.90 21.64 30.66
C LYS A 467 3.12 20.56 31.42
N LYS A 468 2.77 19.45 30.75
CA LYS A 468 2.09 18.31 31.38
C LYS A 468 2.93 17.68 32.50
N ALA A 469 4.26 17.63 32.32
CA ALA A 469 5.17 17.14 33.34
C ALA A 469 5.15 18.03 34.58
N HIS A 470 5.27 19.35 34.40
CA HIS A 470 5.21 20.32 35.48
C HIS A 470 3.88 20.23 36.24
N GLU A 471 2.75 20.14 35.52
CA GLU A 471 1.41 19.99 36.12
C GLU A 471 1.27 18.69 36.93
N LYS A 472 1.85 17.57 36.45
CA LYS A 472 1.79 16.27 37.12
C LYS A 472 2.67 16.19 38.37
N TYR A 473 3.88 16.76 38.33
CA TYR A 473 4.87 16.62 39.41
C TYR A 473 4.98 17.85 40.31
N GLY A 474 4.33 18.97 39.96
CA GLY A 474 4.41 20.24 40.71
C GLY A 474 5.79 20.91 40.68
N ARG A 475 6.69 20.44 39.80
CA ARG A 475 8.06 20.94 39.62
C ARG A 475 8.56 20.57 38.24
N ASP A 476 9.62 21.25 37.81
CA ASP A 476 10.32 20.89 36.58
C ASP A 476 11.04 19.55 36.76
N VAL A 477 10.88 18.67 35.76
CA VAL A 477 11.52 17.36 35.69
C VAL A 477 12.18 17.21 34.33
N ASN A 478 13.29 16.49 34.28
CA ASN A 478 13.95 16.16 33.04
C ASN A 478 13.13 15.09 32.31
N ILE A 479 12.79 15.37 31.05
CA ILE A 479 12.07 14.43 30.19
C ILE A 479 12.87 14.16 28.93
N TYR A 480 12.71 12.95 28.37
CA TYR A 480 13.24 12.61 27.05
C TYR A 480 12.16 11.88 26.25
N GLN A 481 12.10 12.16 24.95
CA GLN A 481 11.11 11.52 24.07
C GLN A 481 11.52 10.07 23.79
N ASP A 482 10.52 9.20 23.64
CA ASP A 482 10.67 7.80 23.25
C ASP A 482 11.63 7.65 22.05
N PRO A 483 12.66 6.80 22.14
CA PRO A 483 13.63 6.62 21.08
C PRO A 483 13.03 5.93 19.83
N ASP A 484 11.90 5.24 19.96
CA ASP A 484 11.28 4.52 18.86
C ASP A 484 10.58 5.45 17.86
N VAL A 485 10.35 4.89 16.67
CA VAL A 485 9.51 5.50 15.64
C VAL A 485 8.27 4.65 15.41
N LEU A 486 7.24 5.27 14.83
CA LEU A 486 6.05 4.58 14.39
C LEU A 486 6.33 3.76 13.13
N ASP A 487 5.64 2.63 13.04
CA ASP A 487 5.51 1.83 11.82
C ASP A 487 5.11 2.73 10.64
N THR A 488 5.78 2.58 9.49
CA THR A 488 5.44 3.30 8.26
C THR A 488 3.97 3.15 7.90
N TRP A 489 3.41 1.94 8.10
CA TRP A 489 2.00 1.68 7.84
C TRP A 489 1.05 2.50 8.74
N PHE A 490 1.50 2.99 9.90
CA PHE A 490 0.73 3.90 10.75
C PHE A 490 0.52 5.25 10.07
N SER A 491 1.58 5.82 9.49
CA SER A 491 1.44 7.06 8.72
C SER A 491 0.70 6.87 7.40
N SER A 492 1.01 5.81 6.65
CA SER A 492 0.39 5.59 5.33
C SER A 492 -1.09 5.24 5.45
N ALA A 493 -1.55 4.73 6.60
CA ALA A 493 -2.97 4.52 6.88
C ALA A 493 -3.79 5.81 6.96
N LEU A 494 -3.15 6.98 7.16
CA LEU A 494 -3.83 8.27 7.23
C LEU A 494 -3.95 8.96 5.86
N TRP A 495 -3.29 8.40 4.82
CA TRP A 495 -3.08 9.02 3.51
C TRP A 495 -4.33 9.64 2.86
N PRO A 496 -5.52 8.99 2.85
CA PRO A 496 -6.69 9.51 2.14
C PRO A 496 -7.25 10.82 2.70
N PHE A 497 -6.86 11.20 3.92
CA PHE A 497 -7.38 12.40 4.58
C PHE A 497 -6.29 13.32 5.12
N SER A 498 -5.12 12.80 5.52
CA SER A 498 -3.99 13.64 5.94
C SER A 498 -3.45 14.50 4.81
N THR A 499 -3.49 14.00 3.57
CA THR A 499 -3.13 14.77 2.36
C THR A 499 -4.12 15.87 2.03
N LEU A 500 -5.34 15.82 2.58
CA LEU A 500 -6.39 16.83 2.34
C LEU A 500 -6.48 17.85 3.48
N GLY A 501 -5.52 17.84 4.42
CA GLY A 501 -5.42 18.81 5.51
C GLY A 501 -5.95 18.34 6.87
N TRP A 502 -6.41 17.09 7.00
CA TRP A 502 -6.70 16.53 8.32
C TRP A 502 -5.42 16.56 9.18
N PRO A 503 -5.47 16.97 10.47
CA PRO A 503 -6.63 16.99 11.36
C PRO A 503 -7.52 18.24 11.31
N ASP A 504 -7.19 19.23 10.49
CA ASP A 504 -8.02 20.41 10.32
C ASP A 504 -9.21 20.12 9.39
N ILE A 505 -10.35 19.76 9.99
CA ILE A 505 -11.61 19.52 9.27
C ILE A 505 -12.19 20.79 8.62
N SER A 506 -11.66 21.97 8.95
CA SER A 506 -12.04 23.23 8.33
C SER A 506 -11.34 23.47 6.99
N SER A 507 -10.28 22.70 6.68
CA SER A 507 -9.59 22.70 5.39
C SER A 507 -10.55 22.56 4.22
N ASP A 508 -10.41 23.43 3.23
CA ASP A 508 -11.24 23.41 2.02
C ASP A 508 -11.04 22.11 1.24
N ASP A 509 -9.79 21.64 1.11
CA ASP A 509 -9.48 20.38 0.43
C ASP A 509 -10.14 19.19 1.15
N PHE A 510 -10.16 19.18 2.50
CA PHE A 510 -10.82 18.11 3.26
C PHE A 510 -12.33 18.09 3.02
N LYS A 511 -12.98 19.25 3.07
CA LYS A 511 -14.43 19.35 2.85
C LYS A 511 -14.83 18.99 1.42
N GLN A 512 -13.99 19.36 0.46
CA GLN A 512 -14.30 19.24 -0.95
C GLN A 512 -13.99 17.85 -1.51
N PHE A 513 -12.92 17.21 -1.04
CA PHE A 513 -12.38 16.00 -1.67
C PHE A 513 -12.46 14.74 -0.80
N TYR A 514 -12.89 14.84 0.47
CA TYR A 514 -13.07 13.68 1.35
C TYR A 514 -14.55 13.35 1.63
N PRO A 515 -14.98 12.07 1.58
CA PRO A 515 -14.21 10.88 1.18
C PRO A 515 -13.78 10.88 -0.28
N THR A 516 -12.69 10.18 -0.60
CA THR A 516 -12.22 10.06 -1.97
C THR A 516 -13.12 9.12 -2.79
N THR A 517 -13.01 9.19 -4.11
CA THR A 517 -13.87 8.36 -4.99
C THR A 517 -13.27 6.97 -5.17
N MET A 518 -11.98 6.91 -5.50
CA MET A 518 -11.30 5.69 -5.91
C MET A 518 -9.97 5.52 -5.18
N LEU A 519 -9.70 4.30 -4.74
CA LEU A 519 -8.36 3.85 -4.39
C LEU A 519 -7.93 2.75 -5.37
N GLU A 520 -6.84 2.98 -6.08
CA GLU A 520 -6.23 2.04 -7.00
C GLU A 520 -4.96 1.47 -6.36
N THR A 521 -4.79 0.14 -6.33
CA THR A 521 -3.53 -0.45 -5.87
C THR A 521 -3.34 -1.91 -6.30
N GLY A 522 -2.14 -2.45 -6.09
CA GLY A 522 -1.87 -3.87 -6.26
C GLY A 522 -2.52 -4.70 -5.16
N HIS A 523 -2.98 -5.90 -5.50
CA HIS A 523 -3.61 -6.79 -4.50
C HIS A 523 -2.64 -7.24 -3.38
N ASP A 524 -1.33 -7.02 -3.54
CA ASP A 524 -0.29 -7.36 -2.57
C ASP A 524 -0.30 -6.47 -1.33
N ILE A 525 -0.78 -5.23 -1.42
CA ILE A 525 -0.85 -4.29 -0.28
C ILE A 525 -2.25 -4.06 0.29
N LEU A 526 -3.21 -4.90 -0.10
CA LEU A 526 -4.60 -4.86 0.39
C LEU A 526 -4.67 -4.84 1.94
N PHE A 527 -3.96 -5.75 2.61
CA PHE A 527 -4.00 -5.84 4.08
C PHE A 527 -3.11 -4.82 4.78
N PHE A 528 -1.95 -4.55 4.21
CA PHE A 528 -0.98 -3.63 4.80
C PHE A 528 -1.48 -2.20 4.80
N TRP A 529 -2.26 -1.82 3.79
CA TRP A 529 -2.56 -0.43 3.51
C TRP A 529 -4.06 -0.16 3.41
N VAL A 530 -4.77 -0.81 2.49
CA VAL A 530 -6.21 -0.56 2.26
C VAL A 530 -7.03 -0.77 3.54
N ALA A 531 -6.84 -1.92 4.21
CA ALA A 531 -7.55 -2.23 5.45
C ALA A 531 -7.26 -1.23 6.57
N ARG A 532 -5.99 -0.81 6.72
CA ARG A 532 -5.61 0.19 7.73
C ARG A 532 -6.19 1.56 7.42
N MET A 533 -6.25 1.96 6.15
CA MET A 533 -6.91 3.20 5.73
C MET A 533 -8.41 3.17 6.06
N VAL A 534 -9.09 2.06 5.81
CA VAL A 534 -10.51 1.91 6.18
C VAL A 534 -10.69 2.04 7.70
N MET A 535 -9.88 1.31 8.47
CA MET A 535 -9.91 1.36 9.94
C MET A 535 -9.70 2.79 10.46
N MET A 536 -8.61 3.45 10.04
CA MET A 536 -8.27 4.80 10.50
C MET A 536 -9.27 5.85 9.98
N GLY A 537 -9.75 5.70 8.74
CA GLY A 537 -10.76 6.60 8.17
C GLY A 537 -12.04 6.57 8.99
N ILE A 538 -12.58 5.38 9.27
CA ILE A 538 -13.79 5.24 10.10
C ILE A 538 -13.54 5.81 11.50
N GLU A 539 -12.42 5.48 12.11
CA GLU A 539 -12.09 5.89 13.49
C GLU A 539 -11.96 7.41 13.65
N PHE A 540 -11.35 8.11 12.69
CA PHE A 540 -11.08 9.54 12.80
C PHE A 540 -12.11 10.44 12.12
N THR A 541 -12.83 9.95 11.11
CA THR A 541 -13.76 10.77 10.32
C THR A 541 -15.21 10.27 10.37
N GLY A 542 -15.44 9.07 10.90
CA GLY A 542 -16.75 8.42 10.89
C GLY A 542 -17.20 7.92 9.52
N LYS A 543 -16.34 8.02 8.49
CA LYS A 543 -16.64 7.65 7.11
C LYS A 543 -15.61 6.67 6.58
N VAL A 544 -16.06 5.81 5.67
CA VAL A 544 -15.13 5.02 4.85
C VAL A 544 -14.33 5.99 3.95
N PRO A 545 -13.00 5.87 3.85
CA PRO A 545 -12.15 6.85 3.19
C PRO A 545 -12.29 6.94 1.66
N PHE A 546 -12.77 5.88 1.00
CA PHE A 546 -12.96 5.81 -0.44
C PHE A 546 -14.22 5.02 -0.79
N SER A 547 -14.87 5.33 -1.91
CA SER A 547 -16.10 4.67 -2.38
C SER A 547 -15.84 3.36 -3.15
N TYR A 548 -14.73 3.30 -3.88
CA TYR A 548 -14.33 2.15 -4.69
C TYR A 548 -12.87 1.78 -4.43
N VAL A 549 -12.57 0.49 -4.44
CA VAL A 549 -11.20 -0.03 -4.48
C VAL A 549 -11.00 -0.82 -5.77
N TYR A 550 -10.05 -0.39 -6.59
CA TYR A 550 -9.61 -1.10 -7.79
C TYR A 550 -8.30 -1.83 -7.50
N LEU A 551 -8.32 -3.16 -7.60
CA LEU A 551 -7.14 -4.00 -7.42
C LEU A 551 -6.63 -4.54 -8.76
N HIS A 552 -5.42 -4.12 -9.15
CA HIS A 552 -4.70 -4.66 -10.30
C HIS A 552 -3.84 -5.87 -9.90
N GLY A 553 -3.50 -6.69 -10.91
CA GLY A 553 -2.51 -7.76 -10.77
C GLY A 553 -1.08 -7.24 -10.93
N LEU A 554 -0.12 -8.05 -10.52
CA LEU A 554 1.30 -7.71 -10.54
C LEU A 554 1.89 -7.84 -11.94
N ILE A 555 2.87 -6.98 -12.24
CA ILE A 555 3.70 -7.16 -13.43
C ILE A 555 4.72 -8.27 -13.19
N ARG A 556 4.76 -9.21 -14.11
CA ARG A 556 5.71 -10.32 -14.15
C ARG A 556 6.66 -10.16 -15.32
N ASP A 557 7.84 -10.75 -15.17
CA ASP A 557 8.76 -10.86 -16.31
C ASP A 557 8.20 -11.78 -17.40
N SER A 558 8.92 -11.89 -18.52
CA SER A 558 8.51 -12.72 -19.66
C SER A 558 8.39 -14.21 -19.34
N GLN A 559 8.97 -14.66 -18.22
CA GLN A 559 8.89 -16.04 -17.73
C GLN A 559 7.80 -16.23 -16.65
N GLY A 560 7.01 -15.19 -16.34
CA GLY A 560 5.95 -15.24 -15.33
C GLY A 560 6.46 -15.13 -13.89
N ARG A 561 7.71 -14.74 -13.65
CA ARG A 561 8.24 -14.55 -12.29
C ARG A 561 7.93 -13.13 -11.80
N LYS A 562 7.68 -12.99 -10.50
CA LYS A 562 7.48 -11.68 -9.85
C LYS A 562 8.72 -10.81 -10.09
N MET A 563 8.54 -9.55 -10.49
CA MET A 563 9.65 -8.61 -10.59
C MET A 563 10.19 -8.30 -9.19
N SER A 564 11.50 -8.44 -8.99
CA SER A 564 12.14 -8.06 -7.73
C SER A 564 13.60 -7.66 -7.92
N LYS A 565 14.05 -6.67 -7.13
CA LYS A 565 15.44 -6.20 -7.16
C LYS A 565 16.42 -7.34 -6.86
N THR A 566 16.04 -8.29 -5.99
CA THR A 566 16.86 -9.45 -5.62
C THR A 566 17.06 -10.43 -6.78
N LEU A 567 16.03 -10.66 -7.59
CA LEU A 567 16.14 -11.51 -8.80
C LEU A 567 16.83 -10.78 -9.97
N GLY A 568 17.08 -9.47 -9.85
CA GLY A 568 17.69 -8.67 -10.91
C GLY A 568 16.83 -8.53 -12.17
N ASN A 569 15.54 -8.91 -12.10
CA ASN A 569 14.60 -8.89 -13.24
C ASN A 569 13.69 -7.64 -13.23
N VAL A 570 14.16 -6.55 -12.61
CA VAL A 570 13.43 -5.27 -12.57
C VAL A 570 13.74 -4.47 -13.82
N ILE A 571 12.69 -3.97 -14.46
CA ILE A 571 12.77 -3.12 -15.65
C ILE A 571 12.39 -1.69 -15.24
N ASP A 572 13.28 -0.73 -15.50
CA ASP A 572 13.02 0.70 -15.29
C ASP A 572 12.06 1.22 -16.37
N PRO A 573 11.01 1.97 -15.99
CA PRO A 573 10.13 2.60 -16.97
C PRO A 573 10.80 3.54 -17.93
N LEU A 574 11.83 4.28 -17.53
CA LEU A 574 12.50 5.22 -18.42
C LEU A 574 13.26 4.51 -19.54
N ASP A 575 13.88 3.37 -19.25
CA ASP A 575 14.56 2.57 -20.27
C ASP A 575 13.57 2.07 -21.33
N THR A 576 12.39 1.62 -20.87
CA THR A 576 11.32 1.17 -21.77
C THR A 576 10.74 2.33 -22.59
N ILE A 577 10.51 3.49 -21.97
CA ILE A 577 10.04 4.70 -22.65
C ILE A 577 11.05 5.17 -23.70
N LYS A 578 12.35 5.12 -23.40
CA LYS A 578 13.42 5.50 -24.32
C LYS A 578 13.43 4.62 -25.58
N GLU A 579 13.07 3.34 -25.45
CA GLU A 579 13.08 2.40 -26.57
C GLU A 579 11.75 2.38 -27.34
N PHE A 580 10.61 2.43 -26.64
CA PHE A 580 9.28 2.20 -27.21
C PHE A 580 8.35 3.41 -27.22
N GLY A 581 8.62 4.44 -26.43
CA GLY A 581 7.71 5.57 -26.18
C GLY A 581 6.76 5.34 -25.01
N THR A 582 6.26 6.43 -24.44
CA THR A 582 5.36 6.39 -23.27
C THR A 582 4.00 5.79 -23.64
N ASP A 583 3.43 6.20 -24.76
CA ASP A 583 2.10 5.74 -25.17
C ASP A 583 2.08 4.24 -25.46
N ALA A 584 3.12 3.70 -26.11
CA ALA A 584 3.23 2.26 -26.37
C ALA A 584 3.32 1.44 -25.07
N LEU A 585 4.12 1.91 -24.10
CA LEU A 585 4.21 1.29 -22.78
C LEU A 585 2.86 1.29 -22.08
N ARG A 586 2.21 2.45 -21.98
CA ARG A 586 0.93 2.60 -21.28
C ARG A 586 -0.17 1.79 -21.94
N PHE A 587 -0.25 1.80 -23.26
CA PHE A 587 -1.23 0.99 -23.99
C PHE A 587 -1.01 -0.50 -23.71
N THR A 588 0.24 -0.97 -23.68
CA THR A 588 0.57 -2.35 -23.33
C THR A 588 0.09 -2.72 -21.92
N LEU A 589 0.27 -1.83 -20.94
CA LEU A 589 -0.15 -2.06 -19.56
C LEU A 589 -1.68 -2.03 -19.41
N ALA A 590 -2.34 -1.08 -20.08
CA ALA A 590 -3.80 -0.92 -20.04
C ALA A 590 -4.57 -2.12 -20.59
N LEU A 591 -3.98 -2.89 -21.53
CA LEU A 591 -4.57 -4.11 -22.10
C LEU A 591 -4.68 -5.29 -21.11
N GLY A 592 -4.08 -5.15 -19.92
CA GLY A 592 -4.20 -6.13 -18.84
C GLY A 592 -5.65 -6.33 -18.38
N THR A 593 -5.93 -7.52 -17.83
CA THR A 593 -7.24 -7.82 -17.22
C THR A 593 -7.21 -7.47 -15.74
N ALA A 594 -8.23 -6.76 -15.26
CA ALA A 594 -8.29 -6.26 -13.89
C ALA A 594 -8.15 -7.37 -12.84
N GLY A 595 -7.09 -7.32 -12.04
CA GLY A 595 -6.81 -8.29 -10.97
C GLY A 595 -6.11 -9.58 -11.42
N GLN A 596 -5.75 -9.70 -12.70
CA GLN A 596 -4.87 -10.75 -13.21
C GLN A 596 -3.46 -10.19 -13.41
N ASP A 597 -2.46 -11.01 -13.14
CA ASP A 597 -1.07 -10.64 -13.36
C ASP A 597 -0.79 -10.50 -14.87
N LEU A 598 0.07 -9.53 -15.21
CA LEU A 598 0.44 -9.25 -16.58
C LEU A 598 1.90 -9.60 -16.83
N ASN A 599 2.16 -10.52 -17.74
CA ASN A 599 3.51 -10.79 -18.23
C ASN A 599 3.90 -9.71 -19.24
N LEU A 600 4.95 -8.95 -18.94
CA LEU A 600 5.48 -7.96 -19.86
C LEU A 600 6.33 -8.64 -20.93
N SER A 601 5.95 -8.48 -22.19
CA SER A 601 6.66 -9.02 -23.35
C SER A 601 7.13 -7.89 -24.26
N ILE A 602 8.40 -7.95 -24.69
CA ILE A 602 8.99 -7.03 -25.67
C ILE A 602 8.24 -7.08 -27.00
N GLU A 603 7.71 -8.25 -27.38
CA GLU A 603 6.90 -8.41 -28.60
C GLU A 603 5.63 -7.54 -28.54
N ARG A 604 4.95 -7.53 -27.39
CA ARG A 604 3.74 -6.70 -27.19
C ARG A 604 4.08 -5.21 -27.24
N LEU A 605 5.17 -4.80 -26.59
CA LEU A 605 5.66 -3.42 -26.65
C LEU A 605 6.00 -3.00 -28.08
N THR A 606 6.64 -3.88 -28.86
CA THR A 606 6.99 -3.64 -30.26
C THR A 606 5.74 -3.50 -31.14
N SER A 607 4.75 -4.38 -30.96
CA SER A 607 3.45 -4.29 -31.65
C SER A 607 2.72 -2.98 -31.33
N ASN A 608 2.69 -2.60 -30.04
CA ASN A 608 2.02 -1.36 -29.62
C ASN A 608 2.79 -0.10 -30.03
N LYS A 609 4.12 -0.16 -30.17
CA LYS A 609 4.90 0.90 -30.83
C LYS A 609 4.54 1.02 -32.32
N ALA A 610 4.33 -0.09 -33.03
CA ALA A 610 3.85 -0.05 -34.40
C ALA A 610 2.44 0.57 -34.48
N PHE A 611 1.58 0.32 -33.50
CA PHE A 611 0.27 0.96 -33.37
C PHE A 611 0.35 2.48 -33.25
N THR A 612 1.21 3.01 -32.37
CA THR A 612 1.42 4.47 -32.26
C THR A 612 1.88 5.09 -33.59
N ASN A 613 2.72 4.39 -34.36
CA ASN A 613 3.13 4.83 -35.69
C ASN A 613 1.98 4.79 -36.72
N LYS A 614 1.07 3.81 -36.64
CA LYS A 614 -0.12 3.76 -37.50
C LYS A 614 -1.04 4.95 -37.23
N LEU A 615 -1.27 5.30 -35.96
CA LEU A 615 -2.00 6.51 -35.55
C LEU A 615 -1.36 7.78 -36.12
N TRP A 616 -0.04 7.91 -36.01
CA TRP A 616 0.72 9.02 -36.59
C TRP A 616 0.57 9.11 -38.11
N ASN A 617 0.66 7.98 -38.82
CA ASN A 617 0.52 7.95 -40.26
C ASN A 617 -0.89 8.32 -40.73
N ALA A 618 -1.93 7.85 -40.03
CA ALA A 618 -3.31 8.26 -40.27
C ALA A 618 -3.50 9.77 -40.04
N GLY A 619 -2.97 10.31 -38.93
CA GLY A 619 -3.03 11.73 -38.63
C GLY A 619 -2.34 12.58 -39.69
N LYS A 620 -1.14 12.17 -40.15
CA LYS A 620 -0.44 12.83 -41.26
C LYS A 620 -1.26 12.79 -42.55
N PHE A 621 -1.81 11.64 -42.89
CA PHE A 621 -2.64 11.48 -44.09
C PHE A 621 -3.83 12.45 -44.05
N ILE A 622 -4.55 12.52 -42.93
CA ILE A 622 -5.65 13.47 -42.76
C ILE A 622 -5.14 14.91 -42.90
N LEU A 623 -4.10 15.30 -42.15
CA LEU A 623 -3.58 16.67 -42.16
C LEU A 623 -3.10 17.13 -43.55
N GLN A 624 -2.53 16.22 -44.35
CA GLN A 624 -2.10 16.51 -45.73
C GLN A 624 -3.27 16.68 -46.70
N ASN A 625 -4.44 16.13 -46.39
CA ASN A 625 -5.66 16.23 -47.19
C ASN A 625 -6.62 17.34 -46.69
N LEU A 626 -6.30 18.03 -45.59
CA LEU A 626 -7.09 19.15 -45.12
C LEU A 626 -6.89 20.40 -46.01
N PRO A 627 -7.93 21.23 -46.20
CA PRO A 627 -7.82 22.47 -46.94
C PRO A 627 -6.86 23.45 -46.25
N SER A 628 -6.32 24.41 -47.01
CA SER A 628 -5.48 25.47 -46.46
C SER A 628 -6.22 26.26 -45.38
N GLN A 629 -5.50 26.77 -44.37
CA GLN A 629 -6.13 27.55 -43.28
C GLN A 629 -6.77 28.86 -43.78
N ASP A 630 -6.33 29.37 -44.93
CA ASP A 630 -6.85 30.61 -45.52
C ASP A 630 -8.22 30.41 -46.22
N GLU A 631 -8.67 29.17 -46.42
CA GLU A 631 -9.93 28.82 -47.07
C GLU A 631 -11.10 28.80 -46.09
N ALA A 632 -11.43 29.95 -45.51
CA ALA A 632 -12.44 30.07 -44.46
C ALA A 632 -13.81 29.45 -44.81
N SER A 633 -14.26 29.60 -46.06
CA SER A 633 -15.53 29.04 -46.52
C SER A 633 -15.57 27.51 -46.54
N VAL A 634 -14.44 26.86 -46.85
CA VAL A 634 -14.31 25.40 -46.81
C VAL A 634 -14.32 24.91 -45.37
N TRP A 635 -13.64 25.61 -44.47
CA TRP A 635 -13.67 25.32 -43.03
C TRP A 635 -15.06 25.51 -42.41
N GLU A 636 -15.81 26.54 -42.82
CA GLU A 636 -17.20 26.73 -42.40
C GLU A 636 -18.09 25.57 -42.87
N ASN A 637 -17.91 25.11 -44.10
CA ASN A 637 -18.63 23.93 -44.61
C ASN A 637 -18.28 22.67 -43.81
N ILE A 638 -16.99 22.38 -43.58
CA ILE A 638 -16.58 21.22 -42.76
C ILE A 638 -17.18 21.28 -41.35
N ARG A 639 -17.17 22.45 -40.70
CA ARG A 639 -17.77 22.64 -39.36
C ARG A 639 -19.30 22.55 -39.35
N SER A 640 -19.94 22.67 -40.51
CA SER A 640 -21.41 22.57 -40.62
C SER A 640 -21.91 21.13 -40.51
N PHE A 641 -21.05 20.13 -40.81
CA PHE A 641 -21.39 18.73 -40.62
C PHE A 641 -21.52 18.40 -39.13
N GLN A 642 -22.71 17.95 -38.75
CA GLN A 642 -23.03 17.46 -37.42
C GLN A 642 -23.27 15.95 -37.49
N PHE A 643 -22.44 15.15 -36.82
CA PHE A 643 -22.52 13.68 -36.89
C PHE A 643 -23.28 13.05 -35.72
N ASP A 644 -24.03 13.85 -34.96
CA ASP A 644 -24.77 13.45 -33.75
C ASP A 644 -26.26 13.17 -34.00
N LYS A 645 -26.73 13.29 -35.26
CA LYS A 645 -28.12 13.10 -35.66
C LYS A 645 -28.25 12.12 -36.80
N GLU A 646 -29.31 11.32 -36.79
CA GLU A 646 -29.56 10.29 -37.79
C GLU A 646 -29.76 10.90 -39.19
N GLU A 647 -30.47 12.02 -39.30
CA GLU A 647 -30.73 12.69 -40.57
C GLU A 647 -29.42 13.14 -41.26
N SER A 648 -28.41 13.51 -40.47
CA SER A 648 -27.10 13.90 -40.97
C SER A 648 -26.28 12.72 -41.48
N LEU A 649 -26.58 11.48 -41.06
CA LEU A 649 -25.89 10.28 -41.52
C LEU A 649 -26.48 9.78 -42.86
N HIS A 650 -27.80 9.91 -43.03
CA HIS A 650 -28.51 9.49 -44.25
C HIS A 650 -28.11 10.28 -45.50
N ILE A 651 -27.55 11.48 -45.33
CA ILE A 651 -27.05 12.30 -46.45
C ILE A 651 -25.61 11.97 -46.86
N LEU A 652 -24.91 11.14 -46.08
CA LEU A 652 -23.51 10.79 -46.36
C LEU A 652 -23.45 9.62 -47.34
N PRO A 653 -22.37 9.51 -48.14
CA PRO A 653 -22.13 8.32 -48.92
C PRO A 653 -21.93 7.09 -48.00
N LEU A 654 -22.14 5.90 -48.57
CA LEU A 654 -22.19 4.66 -47.80
C LEU A 654 -20.94 4.40 -46.93
N PRO A 655 -19.69 4.59 -47.40
CA PRO A 655 -18.49 4.39 -46.58
C PRO A 655 -18.44 5.30 -45.34
N GLU A 656 -18.75 6.58 -45.50
CA GLU A 656 -18.77 7.57 -44.43
C GLU A 656 -19.89 7.28 -43.43
N CYS A 657 -21.09 6.96 -43.93
CA CYS A 657 -22.22 6.56 -43.09
C CYS A 657 -21.88 5.30 -42.26
N TRP A 658 -21.25 4.30 -42.89
CA TRP A 658 -20.81 3.08 -42.23
C TRP A 658 -19.78 3.35 -41.13
N VAL A 659 -18.71 4.09 -41.42
CA VAL A 659 -17.62 4.31 -40.45
C VAL A 659 -18.06 5.16 -39.26
N ILE A 660 -18.94 6.14 -39.49
CA ILE A 660 -19.51 6.97 -38.41
C ILE A 660 -20.49 6.14 -37.57
N SER A 661 -21.31 5.28 -38.18
CA SER A 661 -22.18 4.36 -37.44
C SER A 661 -21.35 3.42 -36.55
N LYS A 662 -20.25 2.88 -37.08
CA LYS A 662 -19.29 2.07 -36.32
C LYS A 662 -18.64 2.85 -35.18
N LEU A 663 -18.30 4.13 -35.40
CA LEU A 663 -17.76 5.00 -34.36
C LEU A 663 -18.76 5.22 -33.21
N HIS A 664 -20.04 5.45 -33.51
CA HIS A 664 -21.07 5.57 -32.46
C HIS A 664 -21.24 4.28 -31.66
N LEU A 665 -21.28 3.12 -32.32
CA LEU A 665 -21.30 1.82 -31.65
C LEU A 665 -20.07 1.61 -30.76
N LEU A 666 -18.89 2.01 -31.23
CA LEU A 666 -17.67 1.98 -30.42
C LEU A 666 -17.81 2.89 -29.21
N ILE A 667 -18.24 4.15 -29.39
CA ILE A 667 -18.40 5.12 -28.30
C ILE A 667 -19.30 4.56 -27.20
N ASP A 668 -20.44 3.95 -27.57
CA ASP A 668 -21.35 3.33 -26.60
C ASP A 668 -20.68 2.17 -25.86
N ALA A 669 -20.03 1.26 -26.59
CA ALA A 669 -19.35 0.09 -26.02
C ALA A 669 -18.22 0.50 -25.06
N VAL A 670 -17.30 1.35 -25.51
CA VAL A 670 -16.15 1.78 -24.70
C VAL A 670 -16.58 2.64 -23.52
N THR A 671 -17.65 3.43 -23.64
CA THR A 671 -18.18 4.22 -22.51
C THR A 671 -18.69 3.29 -21.41
N VAL A 672 -19.43 2.23 -21.76
CA VAL A 672 -19.86 1.21 -20.80
C VAL A 672 -18.67 0.50 -20.17
N SER A 673 -17.65 0.16 -20.95
CA SER A 673 -16.43 -0.50 -20.45
C SER A 673 -15.63 0.42 -19.52
N TYR A 674 -15.52 1.72 -19.83
CA TYR A 674 -14.92 2.72 -18.94
C TYR A 674 -15.66 2.85 -17.61
N ASP A 675 -16.99 2.94 -17.64
CA ASP A 675 -17.81 3.06 -16.43
C ASP A 675 -17.75 1.78 -15.55
N LYS A 676 -17.41 0.63 -16.15
CA LYS A 676 -17.11 -0.64 -15.45
C LYS A 676 -15.63 -0.82 -15.11
N PHE A 677 -14.77 0.13 -15.45
CA PHE A 677 -13.31 0.09 -15.29
C PHE A 677 -12.63 -1.10 -16.01
N PHE A 678 -13.18 -1.53 -17.14
CA PHE A 678 -12.62 -2.57 -18.00
C PHE A 678 -11.69 -1.97 -19.07
N PHE A 679 -10.59 -1.34 -18.64
CA PHE A 679 -9.69 -0.63 -19.54
C PHE A 679 -9.04 -1.50 -20.61
N GLY A 680 -8.84 -2.79 -20.32
CA GLY A 680 -8.32 -3.73 -21.31
C GLY A 680 -9.29 -3.96 -22.47
N ASP A 681 -10.59 -3.98 -22.20
CA ASP A 681 -11.64 -4.09 -23.24
C ASP A 681 -11.71 -2.79 -24.05
N VAL A 682 -11.69 -1.63 -23.37
CA VAL A 682 -11.61 -0.32 -24.03
C VAL A 682 -10.45 -0.26 -25.02
N GLY A 683 -9.25 -0.68 -24.58
CA GLY A 683 -8.05 -0.67 -25.40
C GLY A 683 -8.17 -1.56 -26.64
N ARG A 684 -8.72 -2.77 -26.48
CA ARG A 684 -8.94 -3.71 -27.60
C ARG A 684 -9.98 -3.19 -28.59
N GLU A 685 -11.15 -2.78 -28.11
CA GLU A 685 -12.24 -2.28 -28.98
C GLU A 685 -11.79 -1.04 -29.77
N THR A 686 -11.06 -0.12 -29.12
CA THR A 686 -10.52 1.07 -29.79
C THR A 686 -9.46 0.70 -30.82
N TYR A 687 -8.59 -0.28 -30.52
CA TYR A 687 -7.59 -0.77 -31.46
C TYR A 687 -8.24 -1.42 -32.69
N ASP A 688 -9.20 -2.31 -32.47
CA ASP A 688 -9.87 -3.07 -33.54
C ASP A 688 -10.63 -2.13 -34.47
N PHE A 689 -11.37 -1.15 -33.93
CA PHE A 689 -12.02 -0.12 -34.75
C PHE A 689 -11.01 0.72 -35.53
N PHE A 690 -9.98 1.25 -34.86
CA PHE A 690 -9.04 2.14 -35.52
C PHE A 690 -8.24 1.41 -36.61
N TRP A 691 -7.72 0.23 -36.32
CA TRP A 691 -6.89 -0.51 -37.26
C TRP A 691 -7.74 -1.16 -38.34
N GLY A 692 -8.73 -1.97 -37.95
CA GLY A 692 -9.51 -2.79 -38.88
C GLY A 692 -10.54 -1.98 -39.66
N ASP A 693 -11.41 -1.25 -38.97
CA ASP A 693 -12.52 -0.54 -39.61
C ASP A 693 -12.05 0.79 -40.23
N PHE A 694 -11.33 1.63 -39.49
CA PHE A 694 -10.96 2.97 -39.94
C PHE A 694 -9.76 2.99 -40.89
N ALA A 695 -8.63 2.40 -40.49
CA ALA A 695 -7.40 2.50 -41.27
C ALA A 695 -7.30 1.50 -42.43
N ASP A 696 -7.75 0.25 -42.23
CA ASP A 696 -7.62 -0.78 -43.25
C ASP A 696 -8.82 -0.84 -44.21
N CYS A 697 -10.04 -0.48 -43.75
CA CYS A 697 -11.24 -0.49 -44.60
C CYS A 697 -11.68 0.89 -45.09
N PHE A 698 -11.73 1.93 -44.25
CA PHE A 698 -12.27 3.24 -44.68
C PHE A 698 -11.28 4.09 -45.50
N PHE A 699 -9.98 4.03 -45.20
CA PHE A 699 -8.97 4.78 -45.96
C PHE A 699 -8.57 4.13 -47.30
N ASN A 700 -8.83 2.84 -47.48
CA ASN A 700 -8.52 2.10 -48.71
C ASN A 700 -9.77 1.95 -49.56
#